data_AF-A0ABD2HF12-F1
#
_entry.id   AF-A0ABD2HF12-F1
#
_cell.length_a   1.000
_cell.length_b   1.000
_cell.length_c   1.000
_cell.angle_alpha   90.00
_cell.angle_beta   90.00
_cell.angle_gamma   90.00
#
_symmetry.space_group_name_H-M   'P 1'
#
loop_
_entity.id
_entity.type
_entity.pdbx_description
1 polymer ?
#
loop_
_entity_poly.entity_id
_entity_poly.type
_entity_poly.pdbx_seq_one_letter_code
_entity_poly.pdbx_strand_id
1 'polypeptide(L)'
;MEITRPRLFLILCLLVHSSSLKILKRQKRDWIIDSFTIREDHEGGFPYDLGPLQVEKKFSFFKIHGQGVEQEPKNILQINEDTGMLTVHGPVDYEKFRVLKLTFQAYDGEKREIDTQLGVEILIIDANDNPPMFEPDRYEVSIEESTPQGTEFITIKANDDDSTENNRLFDLKIISVIPDPFDLEFYLKQFESTATVSFKGCLDHEKADAYIIKVEAKDRGEEVQLSSFATIIINIEDGNNHLPVITGQSGTGRVKEGEENVLVKRLQVTDRDTKGTSAWRAKYQIKGDENRNFKITTDPETNEGLLYVEKPLDYEESHEKHLNISVQNEVPYYSCKVERRTTTGLWKVNTIGSSAIGGLIGEETLTLSTTKVTVIVEDVNDPPIFDMTNKHVTVAENTKAGLYLATFAATDPDASRASTIVYTKGDDPADWVRVDPKTGNITTTKIIDRESHFVKDNTYKVTTYAADNGLPPMTGTATLNIHITDENDNVLQLTETTLDICQSDGLSQANITAFDLDQDPFGGPFSFKLQEKEKGKWKIDPTQGYTTKLVKESTVHPGEYDLVLKVSGLQGEEAVYNLSVIVCNCVDITKPNCRIRKAKGSGVGGGALGIIFLSMLLLSAVLLLVFLLQCKNEHKPMPDDIDSGSGHLIMSNIEKPGTDCNVKLGHGPKDIKLPRRPSKRKPSEDAGDQHTNQEKWDHFYRLEMEQRYQRWCSWRKAWAFHGGSSAHQEISVMQHTMILKVLQDKLYALSTPEEELGDYDPHNYTEEGDEKHNFDLDAISIPDIPFDPELDLDLDFRFDTLASICMSSKRP
;
A
#
# COMPACT_ATOMS: atom_id res chain seq x y z
N MET A 1 78.04 -59.55 6.03
CA MET A 1 79.03 -59.09 5.03
C MET A 1 79.75 -57.87 5.60
N GLU A 2 80.73 -57.99 6.51
CA GLU A 2 81.62 -59.11 6.83
C GLU A 2 82.63 -59.47 5.72
N ILE A 3 83.75 -60.05 6.16
CA ILE A 3 84.89 -60.61 5.40
C ILE A 3 85.96 -59.58 5.01
N THR A 4 86.95 -59.54 5.89
CA THR A 4 88.27 -58.94 5.70
C THR A 4 89.20 -59.85 4.88
N ARG A 5 90.29 -59.27 4.32
CA ARG A 5 91.56 -59.96 3.99
C ARG A 5 91.46 -60.96 2.81
N PRO A 6 92.58 -61.52 2.25
CA PRO A 6 93.95 -61.68 2.81
C PRO A 6 95.12 -61.15 1.94
N ARG A 7 96.25 -60.72 2.55
CA ARG A 7 97.61 -61.37 2.64
C ARG A 7 98.42 -61.34 1.31
N LEU A 8 99.77 -61.40 1.27
CA LEU A 8 100.82 -61.86 2.23
C LEU A 8 102.19 -61.20 1.92
N PHE A 9 103.18 -61.27 2.84
CA PHE A 9 104.66 -61.09 2.64
C PHE A 9 105.22 -59.69 2.29
N LEU A 10 106.46 -59.28 2.65
CA LEU A 10 107.43 -59.75 3.68
C LEU A 10 108.56 -58.70 3.95
N ILE A 11 109.09 -58.66 5.18
CA ILE A 11 110.45 -58.17 5.59
C ILE A 11 110.78 -56.65 5.61
N LEU A 12 111.87 -56.34 6.32
CA LEU A 12 112.33 -55.06 6.87
C LEU A 12 113.20 -54.18 5.94
N CYS A 13 113.35 -52.91 6.36
CA CYS A 13 114.51 -52.02 6.16
C CYS A 13 114.87 -51.57 4.72
N LEU A 14 114.26 -50.46 4.29
CA LEU A 14 114.92 -49.47 3.43
C LEU A 14 114.98 -48.11 4.13
N LEU A 15 116.20 -47.69 4.51
CA LEU A 15 116.48 -46.40 5.17
C LEU A 15 116.62 -45.27 4.13
N VAL A 16 115.51 -44.78 3.59
CA VAL A 16 115.54 -43.52 2.83
C VAL A 16 115.55 -42.35 3.82
N HIS A 17 116.66 -41.60 3.84
CA HIS A 17 116.84 -40.44 4.71
C HIS A 17 115.99 -39.25 4.27
N SER A 18 115.51 -38.48 5.25
CA SER A 18 115.38 -37.00 5.29
C SER A 18 114.07 -36.47 5.91
N SER A 19 113.77 -36.85 7.15
CA SER A 19 112.73 -36.23 7.99
C SER A 19 113.10 -34.80 8.41
N SER A 20 113.14 -33.87 7.44
CA SER A 20 113.33 -32.44 7.71
C SER A 20 112.05 -31.83 8.30
N LEU A 21 112.18 -31.10 9.42
CA LEU A 21 111.05 -30.49 10.11
C LEU A 21 110.43 -29.37 9.26
N LYS A 22 109.30 -29.63 8.62
CA LYS A 22 108.36 -28.54 8.26
C LYS A 22 107.55 -28.15 9.49
N ILE A 23 107.90 -27.00 10.06
CA ILE A 23 107.22 -26.39 11.20
C ILE A 23 105.75 -26.11 10.85
N LEU A 24 104.82 -26.63 11.65
CA LEU A 24 103.40 -26.26 11.58
C LEU A 24 103.24 -24.82 12.08
N LYS A 25 103.36 -23.86 11.16
CA LYS A 25 103.19 -22.43 11.46
C LYS A 25 101.71 -22.13 11.72
N ARG A 26 101.35 -22.02 13.01
CA ARG A 26 100.00 -21.66 13.49
C ARG A 26 99.52 -20.36 12.84
N GLN A 27 98.55 -20.44 11.93
CA GLN A 27 97.81 -19.25 11.50
C GLN A 27 97.03 -18.70 12.71
N LYS A 28 97.30 -17.43 13.04
CA LYS A 28 96.49 -16.63 13.96
C LYS A 28 95.35 -16.03 13.14
N ARG A 29 94.11 -16.26 13.54
CA ARG A 29 92.94 -15.60 12.95
C ARG A 29 92.87 -14.17 13.49
N ASP A 30 93.48 -13.25 12.76
CA ASP A 30 93.21 -11.82 12.86
C ASP A 30 92.34 -11.46 11.64
N TRP A 31 91.20 -10.83 11.87
CA TRP A 31 90.20 -10.50 10.85
C TRP A 31 89.91 -9.00 10.87
N ILE A 32 89.68 -8.42 9.68
CA ILE A 32 89.26 -7.02 9.43
C ILE A 32 90.30 -5.97 9.88
N ILE A 33 91.14 -5.51 8.94
CA ILE A 33 91.84 -4.21 9.00
C ILE A 33 91.94 -3.62 7.59
N ASP A 34 90.80 -3.30 6.99
CA ASP A 34 90.60 -2.13 6.13
C ASP A 34 89.10 -2.07 5.79
N SER A 35 88.48 -0.91 6.00
CA SER A 35 87.05 -0.68 5.77
C SER A 35 86.86 0.59 4.95
N PHE A 36 86.66 0.44 3.65
CA PHE A 36 86.34 1.55 2.76
C PHE A 36 84.86 1.92 2.88
N THR A 37 84.54 3.14 2.48
CA THR A 37 83.17 3.64 2.40
C THR A 37 82.86 4.10 0.98
N ILE A 38 81.64 3.83 0.51
CA ILE A 38 81.08 4.31 -0.75
C ILE A 38 79.76 4.98 -0.41
N ARG A 39 79.53 6.23 -0.84
CA ARG A 39 78.18 6.81 -0.85
C ARG A 39 77.47 6.40 -2.15
N GLU A 40 76.17 6.12 -2.07
CA GLU A 40 75.39 5.76 -3.27
C GLU A 40 75.01 6.97 -4.13
N ASP A 41 74.75 8.12 -3.49
CA ASP A 41 74.42 9.41 -4.13
C ASP A 41 75.57 10.08 -4.89
N HIS A 42 76.57 9.30 -5.31
CA HIS A 42 77.69 9.79 -6.09
C HIS A 42 77.23 10.16 -7.52
N GLU A 43 76.92 11.45 -7.73
CA GLU A 43 76.37 12.06 -8.96
C GLU A 43 77.07 11.64 -10.28
N GLY A 44 78.33 11.19 -10.21
CA GLY A 44 78.99 10.46 -11.29
C GLY A 44 80.41 10.94 -11.56
N GLY A 45 81.35 10.00 -11.55
CA GLY A 45 82.77 10.26 -11.80
C GLY A 45 83.59 9.02 -12.08
N PHE A 46 82.95 7.95 -12.58
CA PHE A 46 83.54 6.63 -12.62
C PHE A 46 84.61 6.47 -13.74
N PRO A 47 85.75 5.80 -13.46
CA PRO A 47 86.14 5.26 -12.17
C PRO A 47 86.81 6.28 -11.24
N TYR A 48 86.57 6.16 -9.94
CA TYR A 48 87.25 6.95 -8.90
C TYR A 48 88.03 6.07 -7.90
N ASP A 49 89.10 6.63 -7.34
CA ASP A 49 89.97 5.96 -6.36
C ASP A 49 89.36 5.96 -4.95
N LEU A 50 89.25 4.79 -4.32
CA LEU A 50 88.98 4.65 -2.88
C LEU A 50 90.26 4.70 -2.02
N GLY A 51 91.42 4.48 -2.64
CA GLY A 51 92.72 4.40 -1.98
C GLY A 51 93.37 3.02 -2.09
N PRO A 52 94.68 2.92 -1.78
CA PRO A 52 95.38 1.65 -1.73
C PRO A 52 95.07 0.90 -0.42
N LEU A 53 94.88 -0.43 -0.52
CA LEU A 53 94.82 -1.31 0.65
C LEU A 53 96.16 -1.24 1.43
N GLN A 54 96.09 -0.99 2.74
CA GLN A 54 97.28 -0.77 3.56
C GLN A 54 97.88 -2.10 4.03
N VAL A 55 99.07 -2.43 3.51
CA VAL A 55 99.77 -3.68 3.85
C VAL A 55 101.20 -3.41 4.33
N GLU A 56 101.58 -3.98 5.48
CA GLU A 56 102.88 -3.75 6.14
C GLU A 56 104.09 -4.25 5.32
N LYS A 57 103.87 -5.16 4.37
CA LYS A 57 104.89 -5.63 3.42
C LYS A 57 104.66 -5.04 2.04
N LYS A 58 105.75 -4.88 1.27
CA LYS A 58 105.66 -4.72 -0.18
C LYS A 58 105.37 -6.07 -0.83
N PHE A 59 104.40 -6.10 -1.73
CA PHE A 59 104.04 -7.26 -2.55
C PHE A 59 104.34 -6.99 -4.03
N SER A 60 104.23 -8.02 -4.87
CA SER A 60 104.50 -7.94 -6.30
C SER A 60 103.24 -7.92 -7.17
N PHE A 61 102.11 -8.44 -6.69
CA PHE A 61 100.81 -8.21 -7.31
C PHE A 61 99.63 -8.47 -6.36
N PHE A 62 98.48 -7.91 -6.71
CA PHE A 62 97.25 -7.88 -5.92
C PHE A 62 96.02 -8.33 -6.72
N LYS A 63 95.05 -8.99 -6.05
CA LYS A 63 93.74 -9.34 -6.61
C LYS A 63 92.63 -9.20 -5.57
N ILE A 64 91.41 -8.94 -6.04
CA ILE A 64 90.17 -8.94 -5.24
C ILE A 64 89.15 -9.93 -5.84
N HIS A 65 88.33 -10.50 -4.97
CA HIS A 65 87.24 -11.43 -5.30
C HIS A 65 86.05 -11.18 -4.38
N GLY A 66 84.82 -11.39 -4.85
CA GLY A 66 83.60 -11.28 -4.03
C GLY A 66 82.52 -10.36 -4.60
N GLN A 67 81.71 -9.80 -3.70
CA GLN A 67 80.63 -8.85 -4.04
C GLN A 67 81.22 -7.51 -4.50
N GLY A 68 80.67 -6.93 -5.56
CA GLY A 68 81.29 -5.78 -6.23
C GLY A 68 82.20 -6.18 -7.40
N VAL A 69 82.65 -7.45 -7.45
CA VAL A 69 83.60 -7.95 -8.46
C VAL A 69 82.92 -8.99 -9.34
N GLU A 70 83.08 -10.29 -9.06
CA GLU A 70 82.43 -11.37 -9.82
C GLU A 70 81.06 -11.79 -9.26
N GLN A 71 80.71 -11.36 -8.05
CA GLN A 71 79.43 -11.60 -7.38
C GLN A 71 78.63 -10.30 -7.27
N GLU A 72 77.31 -10.39 -7.13
CA GLU A 72 76.45 -9.20 -7.17
C GLU A 72 76.75 -8.22 -6.01
N PRO A 73 76.72 -6.89 -6.29
CA PRO A 73 76.55 -6.26 -7.60
C PRO A 73 77.84 -6.40 -8.46
N LYS A 74 77.76 -6.92 -9.69
CA LYS A 74 78.97 -7.23 -10.46
C LYS A 74 79.67 -6.01 -11.08
N ASN A 75 80.99 -6.09 -11.20
CA ASN A 75 81.89 -5.13 -11.87
C ASN A 75 81.86 -3.69 -11.32
N ILE A 76 81.38 -3.48 -10.10
CA ILE A 76 81.41 -2.19 -9.40
C ILE A 76 82.82 -1.84 -8.91
N LEU A 77 83.68 -2.84 -8.67
CA LEU A 77 84.99 -2.67 -8.04
C LEU A 77 86.11 -3.30 -8.85
N GLN A 78 87.23 -2.58 -8.98
CA GLN A 78 88.46 -3.09 -9.57
C GLN A 78 89.67 -2.68 -8.72
N ILE A 79 90.64 -3.58 -8.59
CA ILE A 79 91.96 -3.26 -8.03
C ILE A 79 93.01 -3.15 -9.14
N ASN A 80 93.93 -2.21 -9.01
CA ASN A 80 95.15 -2.16 -9.82
C ASN A 80 96.13 -3.24 -9.34
N GLU A 81 96.50 -4.19 -10.22
CA GLU A 81 97.29 -5.36 -9.81
C GLU A 81 98.69 -5.01 -9.30
N ASP A 82 99.31 -3.92 -9.78
CA ASP A 82 100.68 -3.52 -9.41
C ASP A 82 100.73 -2.59 -8.18
N THR A 83 99.74 -1.70 -8.02
CA THR A 83 99.76 -0.65 -6.98
C THR A 83 98.86 -0.94 -5.78
N GLY A 84 97.89 -1.84 -5.91
CA GLY A 84 96.92 -2.13 -4.85
C GLY A 84 95.84 -1.05 -4.66
N MET A 85 95.78 -0.05 -5.56
CA MET A 85 94.73 0.97 -5.59
C MET A 85 93.37 0.32 -5.89
N LEU A 86 92.39 0.53 -5.02
CA LEU A 86 91.00 0.13 -5.21
C LEU A 86 90.22 1.26 -5.89
N THR A 87 89.40 0.91 -6.88
CA THR A 87 88.60 1.84 -7.68
C THR A 87 87.15 1.39 -7.79
N VAL A 88 86.21 2.35 -7.80
CA VAL A 88 84.77 2.13 -8.02
C VAL A 88 84.43 2.51 -9.46
N HIS A 89 83.69 1.66 -10.18
CA HIS A 89 83.41 1.74 -11.62
C HIS A 89 81.93 1.93 -11.97
N GLY A 90 81.04 1.88 -10.98
CA GLY A 90 79.61 2.14 -11.15
C GLY A 90 78.91 2.45 -9.82
N PRO A 91 77.65 2.87 -9.85
CA PRO A 91 76.88 3.20 -8.65
C PRO A 91 76.64 1.96 -7.77
N VAL A 92 76.34 2.23 -6.51
CA VAL A 92 75.85 1.25 -5.52
C VAL A 92 74.44 1.66 -5.07
N ASP A 93 73.87 0.85 -4.18
CA ASP A 93 72.45 0.87 -3.80
C ASP A 93 72.37 0.18 -2.42
N TYR A 94 72.14 0.95 -1.36
CA TYR A 94 72.25 0.53 0.03
C TYR A 94 71.10 -0.40 0.43
N GLU A 95 69.89 -0.09 -0.02
CA GLU A 95 68.64 -0.85 0.13
C GLU A 95 68.82 -2.29 -0.40
N LYS A 96 69.57 -2.46 -1.50
CA LYS A 96 69.95 -3.78 -2.03
C LYS A 96 71.23 -4.33 -1.36
N PHE A 97 72.22 -3.50 -1.04
CA PHE A 97 73.53 -3.94 -0.53
C PHE A 97 74.16 -2.97 0.49
N ARG A 98 73.90 -3.15 1.78
CA ARG A 98 74.51 -2.32 2.85
C ARG A 98 76.02 -2.54 3.07
N VAL A 99 76.53 -3.74 2.76
CA VAL A 99 77.95 -4.10 2.92
C VAL A 99 78.40 -5.05 1.81
N LEU A 100 79.46 -4.69 1.08
CA LEU A 100 80.09 -5.56 0.09
C LEU A 100 81.24 -6.35 0.73
N LYS A 101 81.14 -7.68 0.73
CA LYS A 101 82.15 -8.55 1.34
C LYS A 101 83.09 -9.12 0.29
N LEU A 102 84.37 -8.84 0.47
CA LEU A 102 85.46 -9.10 -0.46
C LEU A 102 86.56 -9.95 0.18
N THR A 103 87.28 -10.67 -0.66
CA THR A 103 88.53 -11.36 -0.36
C THR A 103 89.65 -10.75 -1.17
N PHE A 104 90.56 -10.05 -0.50
CA PHE A 104 91.81 -9.55 -1.06
C PHE A 104 92.89 -10.64 -0.98
N GLN A 105 93.74 -10.71 -2.01
CA GLN A 105 94.87 -11.62 -2.09
C GLN A 105 96.13 -10.86 -2.56
N ALA A 106 97.21 -11.00 -1.80
CA ALA A 106 98.51 -10.38 -2.08
C ALA A 106 99.61 -11.44 -2.21
N TYR A 107 100.46 -11.24 -3.21
CA TYR A 107 101.39 -12.26 -3.72
C TYR A 107 102.83 -11.71 -3.77
N ASP A 108 103.82 -12.55 -3.44
CA ASP A 108 105.23 -12.16 -3.34
C ASP A 108 106.09 -12.83 -4.43
N GLY A 109 106.75 -11.99 -5.25
CA GLY A 109 107.79 -12.38 -6.18
C GLY A 109 107.39 -13.24 -7.39
N GLU A 110 108.41 -13.66 -8.14
CA GLU A 110 108.30 -14.33 -9.45
C GLU A 110 107.54 -15.68 -9.44
N LYS A 111 107.22 -16.23 -8.26
CA LYS A 111 106.59 -17.55 -8.10
C LYS A 111 105.07 -17.55 -8.13
N ARG A 112 104.42 -16.38 -7.96
CA ARG A 112 102.96 -16.25 -7.93
C ARG A 112 102.25 -17.11 -6.86
N GLU A 113 102.89 -17.34 -5.72
CA GLU A 113 102.26 -17.98 -4.55
C GLU A 113 101.54 -16.92 -3.68
N ILE A 114 100.37 -17.26 -3.13
CA ILE A 114 99.63 -16.38 -2.19
C ILE A 114 100.39 -16.36 -0.86
N ASP A 115 100.91 -15.20 -0.45
CA ASP A 115 101.49 -15.02 0.89
C ASP A 115 100.43 -14.55 1.90
N THR A 116 99.52 -13.67 1.48
CA THR A 116 98.50 -13.05 2.34
C THR A 116 97.13 -13.06 1.67
N GLN A 117 96.10 -13.41 2.44
CA GLN A 117 94.68 -13.36 2.07
C GLN A 117 93.90 -12.69 3.21
N LEU A 118 93.07 -11.70 2.90
CA LEU A 118 92.36 -10.86 3.87
C LEU A 118 90.89 -10.71 3.47
N GLY A 119 89.98 -10.71 4.45
CA GLY A 119 88.60 -10.27 4.27
C GLY A 119 88.51 -8.75 4.37
N VAL A 120 87.96 -8.11 3.35
CA VAL A 120 87.71 -6.66 3.27
C VAL A 120 86.20 -6.46 3.25
N GLU A 121 85.70 -5.52 4.04
CA GLU A 121 84.29 -5.15 4.04
C GLU A 121 84.17 -3.69 3.64
N ILE A 122 83.47 -3.42 2.53
CA ILE A 122 83.16 -2.05 2.12
C ILE A 122 81.77 -1.73 2.62
N LEU A 123 81.68 -0.70 3.43
CA LEU A 123 80.41 -0.17 3.92
C LEU A 123 79.85 0.76 2.85
N ILE A 124 78.59 0.57 2.47
CA ILE A 124 77.88 1.58 1.68
C ILE A 124 77.25 2.55 2.69
N ILE A 125 77.21 3.83 2.34
CA ILE A 125 76.63 4.91 3.15
C ILE A 125 75.30 5.28 2.51
N ASP A 126 74.25 5.00 3.29
CA ASP A 126 72.86 5.43 3.16
C ASP A 126 72.76 6.94 2.84
N ALA A 127 72.07 7.27 1.75
CA ALA A 127 71.69 8.62 1.36
C ALA A 127 70.16 8.78 1.32
N ASN A 128 69.66 10.02 1.26
CA ASN A 128 68.22 10.27 1.10
C ASN A 128 67.86 10.22 -0.39
N ASP A 129 67.45 9.06 -0.89
CA ASP A 129 67.09 8.85 -2.30
C ASP A 129 65.66 8.30 -2.53
N ASN A 130 65.02 7.71 -1.50
CA ASN A 130 63.62 7.26 -1.57
C ASN A 130 62.68 8.26 -0.87
N PRO A 131 61.77 8.95 -1.59
CA PRO A 131 60.80 9.83 -0.93
C PRO A 131 59.79 9.02 -0.10
N PRO A 132 59.22 9.60 0.98
CA PRO A 132 58.07 9.02 1.67
C PRO A 132 56.91 8.85 0.68
N MET A 133 56.37 7.65 0.51
CA MET A 133 55.33 7.32 -0.46
C MET A 133 53.98 7.00 0.18
N PHE A 134 52.89 7.60 -0.32
CA PHE A 134 51.53 7.31 0.12
C PHE A 134 50.96 6.06 -0.56
N GLU A 135 50.29 5.21 0.22
CA GLU A 135 49.56 4.04 -0.28
C GLU A 135 48.16 3.97 0.37
N PRO A 136 47.06 4.32 -0.34
CA PRO A 136 46.99 4.96 -1.65
C PRO A 136 47.38 6.45 -1.65
N ASP A 137 47.57 7.04 -2.83
CA ASP A 137 47.77 8.47 -3.05
C ASP A 137 46.46 9.29 -3.08
N ARG A 138 45.31 8.63 -3.33
CA ARG A 138 43.97 9.20 -3.24
C ARG A 138 43.16 8.54 -2.12
N TYR A 139 42.57 9.38 -1.28
CA TYR A 139 41.62 9.03 -0.23
C TYR A 139 40.28 9.72 -0.48
N GLU A 140 39.18 9.08 -0.11
CA GLU A 140 37.83 9.61 -0.29
C GLU A 140 36.92 9.16 0.87
N VAL A 141 36.11 10.08 1.39
CA VAL A 141 35.27 9.87 2.57
C VAL A 141 34.05 10.79 2.54
N SER A 142 32.90 10.29 2.99
CA SER A 142 31.71 11.10 3.25
C SER A 142 31.52 11.30 4.75
N ILE A 143 31.12 12.51 5.17
CA ILE A 143 30.80 12.84 6.57
C ILE A 143 29.55 13.72 6.64
N GLU A 144 28.63 13.43 7.56
CA GLU A 144 27.51 14.33 7.86
C GLU A 144 28.03 15.69 8.33
N GLU A 145 27.44 16.80 7.90
CA GLU A 145 27.73 18.11 8.51
C GLU A 145 27.33 18.20 10.00
N SER A 146 26.50 17.26 10.46
CA SER A 146 26.18 17.06 11.88
C SER A 146 27.40 16.70 12.74
N THR A 147 28.49 16.23 12.11
CA THR A 147 29.68 15.69 12.77
C THR A 147 30.29 16.71 13.74
N PRO A 148 30.54 16.34 15.02
CA PRO A 148 31.24 17.22 15.95
C PRO A 148 32.71 17.44 15.55
N GLN A 149 33.19 18.69 15.61
CA GLN A 149 34.61 19.01 15.47
C GLN A 149 35.49 18.21 16.44
N GLY A 150 36.72 17.90 16.01
CA GLY A 150 37.66 17.03 16.71
C GLY A 150 37.46 15.53 16.47
N THR A 151 36.38 15.13 15.79
CA THR A 151 36.17 13.76 15.29
C THR A 151 37.27 13.40 14.28
N GLU A 152 37.74 12.16 14.32
CA GLU A 152 38.76 11.61 13.43
C GLU A 152 38.06 10.72 12.40
N PHE A 153 38.00 11.17 11.14
CA PHE A 153 37.11 10.59 10.13
C PHE A 153 37.83 9.78 9.04
N ILE A 154 39.14 9.98 8.86
CA ILE A 154 39.97 9.13 7.99
C ILE A 154 41.42 9.10 8.50
N THR A 155 42.11 7.99 8.23
CA THR A 155 43.53 7.79 8.51
C THR A 155 44.30 7.65 7.21
N ILE A 156 45.32 8.50 7.01
CA ILE A 156 46.27 8.40 5.90
C ILE A 156 47.56 7.73 6.37
N LYS A 157 48.29 7.10 5.43
CA LYS A 157 49.57 6.44 5.66
C LYS A 157 50.53 6.75 4.52
N ALA A 158 51.75 7.14 4.87
CA ALA A 158 52.89 7.01 3.98
C ALA A 158 53.85 5.94 4.54
N ASN A 159 54.73 5.42 3.70
CA ASN A 159 55.89 4.65 4.13
C ASN A 159 57.11 5.18 3.39
N ASP A 160 58.21 5.21 4.11
CA ASP A 160 59.52 5.54 3.60
C ASP A 160 60.38 4.27 3.71
N ASP A 161 61.17 3.98 2.68
CA ASP A 161 61.96 2.76 2.55
C ASP A 161 63.45 2.97 2.86
N ASP A 162 63.90 4.21 3.05
CA ASP A 162 65.27 4.52 3.46
C ASP A 162 65.60 3.87 4.81
N SER A 163 66.87 3.53 4.99
CA SER A 163 67.27 2.62 6.05
C SER A 163 67.82 3.28 7.31
N THR A 164 68.16 4.59 7.29
CA THR A 164 68.50 5.39 8.47
C THR A 164 67.31 6.13 9.07
N GLU A 165 67.36 6.37 10.39
CA GLU A 165 66.26 7.03 11.12
C GLU A 165 66.06 8.50 10.74
N ASN A 166 67.09 9.21 10.26
CA ASN A 166 66.97 10.62 9.88
C ASN A 166 66.32 10.80 8.50
N ASN A 167 66.67 9.95 7.52
CA ASN A 167 66.06 10.01 6.18
C ASN A 167 64.62 9.49 6.27
N ARG A 168 64.42 8.30 6.83
CA ARG A 168 63.11 7.63 6.91
C ARG A 168 62.03 8.34 7.75
N LEU A 169 62.39 9.33 8.58
CA LEU A 169 61.43 10.07 9.41
C LEU A 169 60.90 11.29 8.65
N PHE A 170 59.60 11.27 8.34
CA PHE A 170 58.90 12.35 7.66
C PHE A 170 57.84 13.06 8.51
N ASP A 171 57.56 14.31 8.16
CA ASP A 171 56.46 15.11 8.69
C ASP A 171 55.32 15.21 7.66
N LEU A 172 54.07 15.04 8.12
CA LEU A 172 52.85 15.15 7.30
C LEU A 172 52.19 16.51 7.48
N LYS A 173 51.86 17.18 6.37
CA LYS A 173 51.36 18.56 6.38
C LYS A 173 50.28 18.81 5.32
N ILE A 174 49.20 19.50 5.70
CA ILE A 174 48.23 20.05 4.73
C ILE A 174 48.86 21.26 4.03
N ILE A 175 48.88 21.24 2.69
CA ILE A 175 49.44 22.33 1.87
C ILE A 175 48.38 23.15 1.15
N SER A 176 47.18 22.59 0.90
CA SER A 176 46.03 23.34 0.37
C SER A 176 44.72 22.64 0.71
N VAL A 177 43.66 23.44 0.89
CA VAL A 177 42.26 23.00 0.96
C VAL A 177 41.49 23.80 -0.10
N ILE A 178 40.61 23.15 -0.85
CA ILE A 178 39.78 23.77 -1.88
C ILE A 178 38.33 23.27 -1.70
N PRO A 179 37.31 24.14 -1.58
CA PRO A 179 37.40 25.60 -1.47
C PRO A 179 38.09 26.07 -0.17
N ASP A 180 38.44 27.36 -0.09
CA ASP A 180 39.07 27.94 1.10
C ASP A 180 38.07 27.99 2.28
N PRO A 181 38.31 27.28 3.40
CA PRO A 181 37.31 27.08 4.43
C PRO A 181 37.17 28.32 5.34
N PHE A 182 35.98 28.94 5.34
CA PHE A 182 35.76 30.15 6.13
C PHE A 182 35.71 29.91 7.65
N ASP A 183 34.77 29.09 8.15
CA ASP A 183 34.53 28.81 9.58
C ASP A 183 34.90 27.36 9.96
N LEU A 184 35.88 26.80 9.25
CA LEU A 184 36.33 25.42 9.34
C LEU A 184 37.88 25.40 9.25
N GLU A 185 38.55 24.49 9.97
CA GLU A 185 40.01 24.33 9.92
C GLU A 185 40.36 22.84 10.01
N PHE A 186 40.80 22.25 8.88
CA PHE A 186 41.29 20.87 8.85
C PHE A 186 42.71 20.78 9.41
N TYR A 187 42.99 19.70 10.16
CA TYR A 187 44.30 19.44 10.75
C TYR A 187 44.61 17.94 10.85
N LEU A 188 45.90 17.62 10.96
CA LEU A 188 46.41 16.26 11.07
C LEU A 188 46.86 15.96 12.50
N LYS A 189 46.68 14.72 12.93
CA LYS A 189 47.29 14.13 14.14
C LYS A 189 48.22 13.01 13.69
N GLN A 190 49.50 13.32 13.46
CA GLN A 190 50.48 12.31 13.05
C GLN A 190 50.88 11.41 14.23
N PHE A 191 50.95 10.11 13.96
CA PHE A 191 51.51 9.08 14.83
C PHE A 191 52.39 8.16 13.97
N GLU A 192 53.71 8.27 14.15
CA GLU A 192 54.73 7.58 13.35
C GLU A 192 54.50 7.79 11.84
N SER A 193 54.23 6.72 11.09
CA SER A 193 54.01 6.71 9.63
C SER A 193 52.57 6.99 9.19
N THR A 194 51.66 7.24 10.14
CA THR A 194 50.23 7.46 9.90
C THR A 194 49.78 8.82 10.42
N ALA A 195 48.69 9.37 9.89
CA ALA A 195 48.01 10.50 10.51
C ALA A 195 46.49 10.36 10.42
N THR A 196 45.79 10.72 11.50
CA THR A 196 44.33 10.89 11.45
C THR A 196 43.98 12.32 11.07
N VAL A 197 43.00 12.48 10.19
CA VAL A 197 42.49 13.77 9.73
C VAL A 197 41.30 14.16 10.59
N SER A 198 41.26 15.42 11.00
CA SER A 198 40.22 15.99 11.85
C SER A 198 40.00 17.46 11.51
N PHE A 199 38.98 18.10 12.10
CA PHE A 199 38.66 19.50 11.84
C PHE A 199 38.24 20.26 13.10
N LYS A 200 38.36 21.58 13.06
CA LYS A 200 37.83 22.54 14.05
C LYS A 200 36.77 23.42 13.39
N GLY A 201 35.87 23.98 14.19
CA GLY A 201 34.79 24.84 13.70
C GLY A 201 33.55 24.03 13.33
N CYS A 202 32.90 24.39 12.22
CA CYS A 202 31.64 23.80 11.77
C CYS A 202 31.73 23.35 10.31
N LEU A 203 31.18 22.17 10.01
CA LEU A 203 30.80 21.79 8.66
C LEU A 203 29.47 22.48 8.31
N ASP A 204 29.24 22.67 7.02
CA ASP A 204 28.14 23.46 6.47
C ASP A 204 28.02 23.12 4.96
N HIS A 205 27.04 22.28 4.60
CA HIS A 205 26.91 21.75 3.25
C HIS A 205 26.63 22.87 2.21
N GLU A 206 25.81 23.86 2.57
CA GLU A 206 25.42 24.98 1.69
C GLU A 206 26.58 25.95 1.38
N LYS A 207 27.68 25.89 2.13
CA LYS A 207 28.95 26.56 1.78
C LYS A 207 29.84 25.72 0.86
N ALA A 208 29.87 24.40 1.05
CA ALA A 208 30.64 23.48 0.21
C ALA A 208 30.16 22.03 0.40
N ASP A 209 29.74 21.41 -0.70
CA ASP A 209 29.37 20.01 -0.83
C ASP A 209 30.58 19.06 -0.74
N ALA A 210 31.77 19.52 -1.14
CA ALA A 210 33.02 18.78 -0.97
C ALA A 210 34.23 19.68 -0.69
N TYR A 211 35.20 19.13 0.06
CA TYR A 211 36.53 19.71 0.26
C TYR A 211 37.62 18.78 -0.29
N ILE A 212 38.50 19.33 -1.12
CA ILE A 212 39.69 18.66 -1.64
C ILE A 212 40.90 19.16 -0.85
N ILE A 213 41.46 18.28 0.01
CA ILE A 213 42.68 18.55 0.77
C ILE A 213 43.87 17.92 0.04
N LYS A 214 44.93 18.69 -0.18
CA LYS A 214 46.23 18.16 -0.61
C LYS A 214 47.18 18.10 0.58
N VAL A 215 47.72 16.91 0.84
CA VAL A 215 48.70 16.64 1.90
C VAL A 215 50.07 16.39 1.27
N GLU A 216 51.10 16.89 1.94
CA GLU A 216 52.52 16.70 1.67
C GLU A 216 53.08 15.75 2.74
N ALA A 217 53.83 14.72 2.32
CA ALA A 217 54.76 13.99 3.17
C ALA A 217 56.17 14.44 2.82
N LYS A 218 56.95 14.88 3.81
CA LYS A 218 58.31 15.41 3.60
C LYS A 218 59.27 14.83 4.63
N ASP A 219 60.34 14.22 4.16
CA ASP A 219 61.37 13.64 5.01
C ASP A 219 62.18 14.69 5.80
N ARG A 220 63.12 14.20 6.61
CA ARG A 220 64.05 14.99 7.41
C ARG A 220 65.52 14.77 7.02
N GLY A 221 65.80 14.36 5.78
CA GLY A 221 67.16 14.19 5.26
C GLY A 221 68.02 15.44 5.47
N GLU A 222 69.31 15.24 5.74
CA GLU A 222 70.22 16.31 6.16
C GLU A 222 70.82 17.11 4.98
N GLU A 223 71.13 16.45 3.86
CA GLU A 223 71.71 17.09 2.67
C GLU A 223 70.65 17.44 1.61
N VAL A 224 69.68 16.55 1.41
CA VAL A 224 68.52 16.72 0.51
C VAL A 224 67.26 16.35 1.29
N GLN A 225 66.13 16.98 0.94
CA GLN A 225 64.81 16.60 1.44
C GLN A 225 63.83 16.45 0.27
N LEU A 226 63.31 15.24 0.10
CA LEU A 226 62.34 14.81 -0.88
C LEU A 226 60.92 14.95 -0.32
N SER A 227 59.91 14.80 -1.18
CA SER A 227 58.50 14.90 -0.77
C SER A 227 57.57 14.22 -1.77
N SER A 228 56.48 13.65 -1.27
CA SER A 228 55.35 13.20 -2.09
C SER A 228 54.04 13.83 -1.63
N PHE A 229 52.96 13.59 -2.37
CA PHE A 229 51.66 14.19 -2.09
C PHE A 229 50.52 13.17 -2.18
N ALA A 230 49.53 13.33 -1.31
CA ALA A 230 48.24 12.65 -1.40
C ALA A 230 47.09 13.66 -1.51
N THR A 231 45.98 13.21 -2.09
CA THR A 231 44.73 13.97 -2.21
C THR A 231 43.64 13.30 -1.39
N ILE A 232 42.97 14.06 -0.53
CA ILE A 232 41.83 13.59 0.28
C ILE A 232 40.60 14.36 -0.17
N ILE A 233 39.60 13.64 -0.66
CA ILE A 233 38.29 14.18 -1.02
C ILE A 233 37.35 13.92 0.15
N ILE A 234 36.77 14.97 0.71
CA ILE A 234 35.81 14.92 1.81
C ILE A 234 34.48 15.41 1.27
N ASN A 235 33.54 14.49 1.04
CA ASN A 235 32.17 14.81 0.67
C ASN A 235 31.41 15.14 1.97
N ILE A 236 30.62 16.21 1.95
CA ILE A 236 29.76 16.60 3.07
C ILE A 236 28.35 16.10 2.77
N GLU A 237 27.75 15.35 3.70
CA GLU A 237 26.37 14.90 3.57
C GLU A 237 25.41 15.94 4.20
N ASP A 238 24.47 16.40 3.38
CA ASP A 238 23.40 17.39 3.67
C ASP A 238 22.65 17.10 4.99
N GLY A 239 22.60 18.11 5.85
CA GLY A 239 21.96 18.05 7.17
C GLY A 239 20.74 18.96 7.25
N ASN A 240 19.89 18.76 8.27
CA ASN A 240 18.82 19.71 8.58
C ASN A 240 19.40 20.88 9.39
N ASN A 241 19.93 21.86 8.67
CA ASN A 241 20.43 23.11 9.24
C ASN A 241 19.51 24.31 8.94
N HIS A 242 18.51 24.17 8.07
CA HIS A 242 17.41 25.11 7.89
C HIS A 242 16.05 24.50 8.29
N LEU A 243 15.22 25.32 8.96
CA LEU A 243 13.84 24.94 9.26
C LEU A 243 12.88 25.38 8.14
N PRO A 244 11.86 24.58 7.81
CA PRO A 244 10.90 24.90 6.76
C PRO A 244 10.04 26.08 7.17
N VAL A 245 9.93 27.06 6.27
CA VAL A 245 9.17 28.30 6.50
C VAL A 245 7.89 28.27 5.68
N ILE A 246 6.74 28.46 6.33
CA ILE A 246 5.45 28.64 5.66
C ILE A 246 5.41 30.07 5.12
N THR A 247 5.51 30.21 3.79
CA THR A 247 5.55 31.50 3.09
C THR A 247 4.16 31.99 2.68
N GLY A 248 3.18 31.09 2.55
CA GLY A 248 1.84 31.44 2.11
C GLY A 248 0.79 30.35 2.33
N GLN A 249 -0.47 30.68 2.03
CA GLN A 249 -1.57 29.72 1.97
C GLN A 249 -2.54 30.06 0.83
N SER A 250 -2.92 29.06 0.04
CA SER A 250 -3.83 29.20 -1.10
C SER A 250 -4.99 28.20 -1.04
N GLY A 251 -5.94 28.27 -1.97
CA GLY A 251 -7.20 27.51 -1.92
C GLY A 251 -8.33 28.22 -1.18
N THR A 252 -9.56 27.72 -1.34
CA THR A 252 -10.80 28.40 -0.92
C THR A 252 -10.87 28.67 0.58
N GLY A 253 -10.38 27.74 1.42
CA GLY A 253 -10.70 27.72 2.85
C GLY A 253 -12.19 27.52 3.13
N ARG A 254 -12.93 26.94 2.19
CA ARG A 254 -14.37 26.67 2.24
C ARG A 254 -14.64 25.23 1.82
N VAL A 255 -15.56 24.59 2.54
CA VAL A 255 -16.07 23.23 2.29
C VAL A 255 -17.54 23.21 2.68
N LYS A 256 -18.37 22.43 2.01
CA LYS A 256 -19.73 22.21 2.50
C LYS A 256 -19.71 21.20 3.64
N GLU A 257 -20.72 21.24 4.50
CA GLU A 257 -20.94 20.12 5.42
C GLU A 257 -21.29 18.83 4.67
N GLY A 258 -21.08 17.69 5.34
CA GLY A 258 -21.22 16.37 4.72
C GLY A 258 -20.16 16.00 3.67
N GLU A 259 -19.38 16.95 3.13
CA GLU A 259 -18.33 16.66 2.14
C GLU A 259 -17.08 16.02 2.80
N GLU A 260 -16.63 14.90 2.23
CA GLU A 260 -15.41 14.16 2.63
C GLU A 260 -14.32 14.21 1.55
N ASN A 261 -13.05 14.07 1.98
CA ASN A 261 -11.84 14.04 1.15
C ASN A 261 -11.60 15.29 0.28
N VAL A 262 -12.19 16.43 0.65
CA VAL A 262 -12.05 17.71 -0.08
C VAL A 262 -10.80 18.47 0.35
N LEU A 263 -9.99 18.92 -0.62
CA LEU A 263 -8.83 19.80 -0.42
C LEU A 263 -9.29 21.25 -0.17
N VAL A 264 -9.13 21.75 1.06
CA VAL A 264 -9.60 23.10 1.44
C VAL A 264 -8.51 24.17 1.40
N LYS A 265 -7.25 23.79 1.64
CA LYS A 265 -6.09 24.69 1.61
C LYS A 265 -4.82 23.98 1.12
N ARG A 266 -3.94 24.76 0.51
CA ARG A 266 -2.52 24.43 0.28
C ARG A 266 -1.66 25.37 1.10
N LEU A 267 -0.74 24.84 1.89
CA LEU A 267 0.28 25.61 2.61
C LEU A 267 1.56 25.63 1.77
N GLN A 268 2.02 26.82 1.43
CA GLN A 268 3.24 27.02 0.67
C GLN A 268 4.41 27.09 1.64
N VAL A 269 5.40 26.21 1.44
CA VAL A 269 6.59 26.08 2.28
C VAL A 269 7.84 26.20 1.44
N THR A 270 8.83 26.91 1.95
CA THR A 270 10.19 26.95 1.42
C THR A 270 11.16 26.42 2.47
N ASP A 271 12.05 25.54 2.04
CA ASP A 271 13.21 25.11 2.79
C ASP A 271 14.48 25.36 1.94
N ARG A 272 15.65 25.41 2.58
CA ARG A 272 16.95 25.70 1.96
C ARG A 272 17.90 24.50 1.93
N ASP A 273 17.65 23.48 2.75
CA ASP A 273 18.32 22.17 2.66
C ASP A 273 18.16 21.58 1.24
N THR A 274 18.96 20.59 0.86
CA THR A 274 19.02 20.11 -0.53
C THR A 274 17.71 19.48 -1.04
N LYS A 275 17.15 19.98 -2.16
CA LYS A 275 15.82 19.53 -2.65
C LYS A 275 15.72 18.01 -2.76
N GLY A 276 14.80 17.44 -1.98
CA GLY A 276 14.43 16.02 -2.00
C GLY A 276 15.07 15.19 -0.89
N THR A 277 16.07 15.71 -0.16
CA THR A 277 16.66 15.02 0.99
C THR A 277 15.66 14.92 2.15
N SER A 278 15.96 14.09 3.14
CA SER A 278 15.15 13.97 4.37
C SER A 278 15.31 15.19 5.29
N ALA A 279 16.31 16.03 5.03
CA ALA A 279 16.44 17.37 5.57
C ALA A 279 15.38 18.28 4.90
N TRP A 280 15.42 18.45 3.58
CA TRP A 280 14.43 19.30 2.88
C TRP A 280 12.96 18.86 3.02
N ARG A 281 12.65 17.55 3.08
CA ARG A 281 11.24 17.08 3.01
C ARG A 281 10.40 17.48 4.24
N ALA A 282 9.34 18.24 3.96
CA ALA A 282 8.48 18.86 4.96
C ALA A 282 7.47 17.88 5.59
N LYS A 283 7.15 18.12 6.87
CA LYS A 283 6.30 17.29 7.72
C LYS A 283 5.45 18.17 8.62
N TYR A 284 4.13 18.08 8.45
CA TYR A 284 3.17 18.97 9.10
C TYR A 284 2.53 18.36 10.35
N GLN A 285 2.17 19.22 11.31
CA GLN A 285 1.41 18.87 12.51
C GLN A 285 0.23 19.85 12.68
N ILE A 286 -0.98 19.32 12.75
CA ILE A 286 -2.22 20.07 13.04
C ILE A 286 -2.42 20.14 14.56
N LYS A 287 -2.80 21.32 15.06
CA LYS A 287 -3.28 21.55 16.44
C LYS A 287 -4.62 22.27 16.40
N GLY A 288 -5.55 21.88 17.27
CA GLY A 288 -6.93 22.38 17.29
C GLY A 288 -7.96 21.48 16.59
N ASP A 289 -7.56 20.29 16.13
CA ASP A 289 -8.47 19.27 15.58
C ASP A 289 -8.64 18.10 16.57
N GLU A 290 -9.58 18.25 17.51
CA GLU A 290 -9.82 17.25 18.56
C GLU A 290 -10.53 15.99 18.01
N ASN A 291 -11.47 16.19 17.07
CA ASN A 291 -12.27 15.14 16.48
C ASN A 291 -11.54 14.35 15.37
N ARG A 292 -10.39 14.83 14.89
CA ARG A 292 -9.68 14.34 13.70
C ARG A 292 -10.56 14.44 12.45
N ASN A 293 -11.08 15.64 12.20
CA ASN A 293 -11.79 15.99 10.97
C ASN A 293 -10.84 16.29 9.81
N PHE A 294 -9.60 16.70 10.09
CA PHE A 294 -8.65 17.20 9.11
C PHE A 294 -7.42 16.29 8.98
N LYS A 295 -6.81 16.34 7.81
CA LYS A 295 -5.60 15.59 7.45
C LYS A 295 -4.75 16.45 6.54
N ILE A 296 -3.46 16.46 6.79
CA ILE A 296 -2.50 17.18 5.96
C ILE A 296 -1.47 16.21 5.40
N THR A 297 -1.20 16.31 4.10
CA THR A 297 -0.20 15.50 3.40
C THR A 297 0.78 16.41 2.68
N THR A 298 2.07 16.11 2.77
CA THR A 298 3.10 16.83 2.01
C THR A 298 3.06 16.41 0.54
N ASP A 299 3.04 17.38 -0.37
CA ASP A 299 3.30 17.18 -1.80
C ASP A 299 4.81 16.93 -2.01
N PRO A 300 5.23 15.78 -2.58
CA PRO A 300 6.64 15.39 -2.60
C PRO A 300 7.52 16.23 -3.55
N GLU A 301 6.91 16.90 -4.54
CA GLU A 301 7.63 17.69 -5.54
C GLU A 301 7.80 19.16 -5.13
N THR A 302 6.87 19.66 -4.33
CA THR A 302 6.75 21.09 -3.99
C THR A 302 6.86 21.39 -2.50
N ASN A 303 6.90 20.36 -1.65
CA ASN A 303 6.76 20.45 -0.19
C ASN A 303 5.41 21.05 0.30
N GLU A 304 4.44 21.34 -0.58
CA GLU A 304 3.18 21.97 -0.18
C GLU A 304 2.37 21.11 0.81
N GLY A 305 1.84 21.75 1.85
CA GLY A 305 0.97 21.12 2.82
C GLY A 305 -0.47 21.09 2.33
N LEU A 306 -0.90 19.95 1.79
CA LEU A 306 -2.24 19.75 1.24
C LEU A 306 -3.22 19.40 2.37
N LEU A 307 -4.08 20.34 2.77
CA LEU A 307 -5.03 20.18 3.86
C LEU A 307 -6.39 19.71 3.35
N TYR A 308 -6.75 18.49 3.73
CA TYR A 308 -8.02 17.83 3.42
C TYR A 308 -8.94 17.76 4.63
N VAL A 309 -10.25 17.71 4.36
CA VAL A 309 -11.28 17.23 5.29
C VAL A 309 -11.36 15.71 5.15
N GLU A 310 -10.96 14.95 6.16
CA GLU A 310 -10.98 13.47 6.20
C GLU A 310 -12.31 12.92 6.75
N LYS A 311 -13.04 13.73 7.54
CA LYS A 311 -14.39 13.42 8.05
C LYS A 311 -15.28 14.65 7.91
N PRO A 312 -16.58 14.49 7.62
CA PRO A 312 -17.46 15.61 7.34
C PRO A 312 -17.51 16.58 8.52
N LEU A 313 -17.64 17.86 8.17
CA LEU A 313 -17.99 18.91 9.12
C LEU A 313 -19.52 19.04 9.18
N ASP A 314 -19.96 19.74 10.21
CA ASP A 314 -21.34 19.96 10.66
C ASP A 314 -21.44 21.47 10.96
N TYR A 315 -22.32 22.18 10.25
CA TYR A 315 -22.42 23.64 10.31
C TYR A 315 -23.13 24.11 11.58
N GLU A 316 -24.19 23.40 11.98
CA GLU A 316 -24.96 23.57 13.22
C GLU A 316 -24.10 23.41 14.48
N GLU A 317 -23.10 22.51 14.47
CA GLU A 317 -22.05 22.47 15.49
C GLU A 317 -21.14 23.70 15.36
N SER A 318 -20.66 24.03 14.14
CA SER A 318 -19.56 24.99 13.98
C SER A 318 -19.32 25.48 12.54
N HIS A 319 -19.88 26.66 12.21
CA HIS A 319 -19.67 27.39 10.95
C HIS A 319 -18.21 27.72 10.57
N GLU A 320 -17.26 27.75 11.52
CA GLU A 320 -15.82 27.83 11.18
C GLU A 320 -14.93 27.02 12.15
N LYS A 321 -13.93 26.33 11.58
CA LYS A 321 -12.89 25.61 12.32
C LYS A 321 -11.56 26.35 12.23
N HIS A 322 -10.92 26.59 13.38
CA HIS A 322 -9.62 27.22 13.48
C HIS A 322 -8.52 26.19 13.77
N LEU A 323 -7.50 26.12 12.92
CA LEU A 323 -6.37 25.19 13.07
C LEU A 323 -5.06 25.95 13.16
N ASN A 324 -4.19 25.57 14.10
CA ASN A 324 -2.80 26.02 14.12
C ASN A 324 -1.94 24.89 13.52
N ILE A 325 -1.38 25.13 12.35
CA ILE A 325 -0.56 24.14 11.65
C ILE A 325 0.91 24.58 11.70
N SER A 326 1.75 23.71 12.28
CA SER A 326 3.20 23.89 12.34
C SER A 326 3.90 22.91 11.41
N VAL A 327 4.99 23.33 10.76
CA VAL A 327 5.82 22.49 9.90
C VAL A 327 7.21 22.29 10.50
N GLN A 328 7.78 21.12 10.23
CA GLN A 328 9.15 20.70 10.55
C GLN A 328 9.64 19.76 9.43
N ASN A 329 10.89 19.35 9.47
CA ASN A 329 11.48 18.38 8.54
C ASN A 329 11.15 16.93 8.96
N GLU A 330 11.54 15.94 8.16
CA GLU A 330 11.49 14.53 8.57
C GLU A 330 12.57 14.15 9.60
N VAL A 331 13.78 14.68 9.46
CA VAL A 331 14.92 14.47 10.39
C VAL A 331 15.05 15.60 11.42
N PRO A 332 15.72 15.39 12.57
CA PRO A 332 15.91 16.43 13.58
C PRO A 332 16.81 17.58 13.10
N TYR A 333 16.44 18.81 13.43
CA TYR A 333 17.27 20.00 13.22
C TYR A 333 18.56 19.96 14.04
N TYR A 334 19.66 20.35 13.40
CA TYR A 334 20.97 20.58 13.98
C TYR A 334 21.64 21.77 13.29
N SER A 335 22.24 22.67 14.05
CA SER A 335 23.07 23.74 13.48
C SER A 335 24.30 24.00 14.35
N CYS A 336 25.41 24.33 13.70
CA CYS A 336 26.69 24.65 14.33
C CYS A 336 27.09 26.08 13.97
N LYS A 337 27.51 26.88 14.96
CA LYS A 337 28.04 28.24 14.74
C LYS A 337 29.31 28.47 15.53
N VAL A 338 30.37 28.95 14.87
CA VAL A 338 31.62 29.32 15.54
C VAL A 338 31.41 30.59 16.37
N GLU A 339 31.69 30.52 17.67
CA GLU A 339 31.70 31.70 18.55
C GLU A 339 33.08 32.36 18.61
N ARG A 340 34.13 31.54 18.74
CA ARG A 340 35.52 32.00 18.78
C ARG A 340 36.49 30.93 18.30
N ARG A 341 37.43 31.35 17.46
CA ARG A 341 38.57 30.54 17.03
C ARG A 341 39.62 30.49 18.15
N THR A 342 40.38 29.41 18.23
CA THR A 342 41.41 29.19 19.26
C THR A 342 42.72 28.77 18.59
N THR A 343 43.84 29.30 19.08
CA THR A 343 45.18 28.95 18.57
C THR A 343 45.68 27.59 19.10
N THR A 344 45.03 27.04 20.12
CA THR A 344 45.34 25.72 20.70
C THR A 344 44.05 24.96 21.01
N GLY A 345 44.04 23.66 20.68
CA GLY A 345 42.86 22.80 20.81
C GLY A 345 41.77 23.07 19.77
N LEU A 346 40.54 22.65 20.09
CA LEU A 346 39.34 22.90 19.30
C LEU A 346 38.80 24.32 19.52
N TRP A 347 38.07 24.84 18.52
CA TRP A 347 37.41 26.15 18.60
C TRP A 347 36.20 26.10 19.55
N LYS A 348 35.68 27.25 20.01
CA LYS A 348 34.37 27.25 20.69
C LYS A 348 33.27 27.43 19.64
N VAL A 349 32.42 26.42 19.55
CA VAL A 349 31.18 26.42 18.76
C VAL A 349 29.97 26.44 19.69
N ASN A 350 28.88 26.99 19.21
CA ASN A 350 27.53 26.80 19.74
C ASN A 350 26.81 25.79 18.84
N THR A 351 26.34 24.67 19.40
CA THR A 351 25.60 23.65 18.67
C THR A 351 24.16 23.59 19.16
N ILE A 352 23.21 23.72 18.24
CA ILE A 352 21.78 23.82 18.51
C ILE A 352 21.09 22.63 17.85
N GLY A 353 20.65 21.66 18.65
CA GLY A 353 19.81 20.55 18.19
C GLY A 353 18.32 20.77 18.51
N SER A 354 17.45 19.94 17.93
CA SER A 354 15.98 19.98 18.10
C SER A 354 15.45 20.14 19.53
N SER A 355 16.19 19.72 20.56
CA SER A 355 15.79 19.93 21.97
C SER A 355 15.72 21.40 22.40
N ALA A 356 16.27 22.32 21.60
CA ALA A 356 16.17 23.76 21.80
C ALA A 356 14.95 24.41 21.12
N ILE A 357 14.16 23.67 20.34
CA ILE A 357 12.94 24.16 19.70
C ILE A 357 11.89 24.47 20.77
N GLY A 358 11.40 25.71 20.80
CA GLY A 358 10.56 26.26 21.87
C GLY A 358 11.33 26.73 23.12
N GLY A 359 12.67 26.65 23.11
CA GLY A 359 13.56 27.20 24.12
C GLY A 359 14.11 28.58 23.75
N LEU A 360 14.74 29.25 24.72
CA LEU A 360 15.52 30.47 24.52
C LEU A 360 16.96 30.12 24.15
N ILE A 361 17.48 30.74 23.08
CA ILE A 361 18.84 30.58 22.58
C ILE A 361 19.48 31.97 22.48
N GLY A 362 20.14 32.40 23.55
CA GLY A 362 20.56 33.80 23.68
C GLY A 362 19.34 34.71 23.90
N GLU A 363 19.10 35.65 22.99
CA GLU A 363 17.94 36.56 23.03
C GLU A 363 16.77 36.10 22.14
N GLU A 364 16.96 35.08 21.28
CA GLU A 364 15.93 34.61 20.33
C GLU A 364 15.38 33.23 20.71
N THR A 365 14.17 32.90 20.21
CA THR A 365 13.55 31.59 20.42
C THR A 365 13.45 30.83 19.10
N LEU A 366 14.13 29.68 19.01
CA LEU A 366 14.01 28.80 17.85
C LEU A 366 12.61 28.19 17.85
N THR A 367 11.75 28.56 16.90
CA THR A 367 10.35 28.15 16.85
C THR A 367 10.00 27.61 15.48
N LEU A 368 9.21 26.53 15.43
CA LEU A 368 8.72 25.97 14.18
C LEU A 368 7.79 26.95 13.48
N SER A 369 7.96 27.11 12.17
CA SER A 369 7.06 27.93 11.38
C SER A 369 5.62 27.43 11.53
N THR A 370 4.74 28.32 12.00
CA THR A 370 3.38 27.99 12.40
C THR A 370 2.40 29.02 11.84
N THR A 371 1.30 28.57 11.25
CA THR A 371 0.26 29.44 10.69
C THR A 371 -1.12 29.10 11.25
N LYS A 372 -2.00 30.09 11.39
CA LYS A 372 -3.42 29.88 11.68
C LYS A 372 -4.18 29.71 10.36
N VAL A 373 -4.66 28.50 10.11
CA VAL A 373 -5.63 28.21 9.06
C VAL A 373 -7.04 28.38 9.64
N THR A 374 -7.96 28.87 8.82
CA THR A 374 -9.39 28.87 9.13
C THR A 374 -10.13 28.24 7.96
N VAL A 375 -11.00 27.28 8.26
CA VAL A 375 -11.86 26.60 7.31
C VAL A 375 -13.30 26.99 7.65
N ILE A 376 -13.95 27.65 6.69
CA ILE A 376 -15.35 28.03 6.75
C ILE A 376 -16.18 26.84 6.29
N VAL A 377 -17.19 26.46 7.07
CA VAL A 377 -18.20 25.48 6.67
C VAL A 377 -19.33 26.22 5.95
N GLU A 378 -19.77 25.68 4.81
CA GLU A 378 -20.86 26.23 4.02
C GLU A 378 -22.14 25.42 4.23
N ASP A 379 -23.07 26.01 4.99
CA ASP A 379 -24.50 25.69 5.21
C ASP A 379 -25.16 24.98 3.99
N VAL A 380 -25.50 23.69 4.14
CA VAL A 380 -26.27 22.84 3.21
C VAL A 380 -27.53 22.34 3.91
N ASN A 381 -28.68 22.44 3.23
CA ASN A 381 -29.97 22.12 3.82
C ASN A 381 -30.02 20.66 4.27
N ASP A 382 -30.50 20.43 5.49
CA ASP A 382 -30.54 19.13 6.16
C ASP A 382 -32.00 18.60 6.25
N PRO A 383 -32.27 17.31 6.56
CA PRO A 383 -33.63 16.79 6.59
C PRO A 383 -34.32 17.01 7.95
N PRO A 384 -35.62 17.40 8.00
CA PRO A 384 -36.37 17.55 9.24
C PRO A 384 -36.35 16.31 10.14
N ILE A 385 -35.90 16.45 11.39
CA ILE A 385 -35.71 15.35 12.34
C ILE A 385 -36.95 15.20 13.23
N PHE A 386 -37.55 14.01 13.28
CA PHE A 386 -38.69 13.71 14.16
C PHE A 386 -38.26 13.42 15.61
N ASP A 387 -38.95 14.01 16.59
CA ASP A 387 -38.75 13.76 18.05
C ASP A 387 -38.73 12.27 18.40
N MET A 388 -39.58 11.49 17.71
CA MET A 388 -39.67 10.04 17.81
C MET A 388 -40.07 9.49 16.44
N THR A 389 -39.17 8.75 15.80
CA THR A 389 -39.36 8.15 14.46
C THR A 389 -40.30 6.94 14.45
N ASN A 390 -40.63 6.38 15.62
CA ASN A 390 -41.59 5.28 15.77
C ASN A 390 -42.56 5.58 16.91
N LYS A 391 -43.87 5.47 16.65
CA LYS A 391 -44.92 5.55 17.67
C LYS A 391 -45.83 4.33 17.58
N HIS A 392 -46.32 3.88 18.73
CA HIS A 392 -47.28 2.77 18.85
C HIS A 392 -48.58 3.31 19.44
N VAL A 393 -49.71 2.86 18.91
CA VAL A 393 -51.06 3.19 19.40
C VAL A 393 -51.94 1.94 19.34
N THR A 394 -52.87 1.79 20.29
CA THR A 394 -53.84 0.69 20.31
C THR A 394 -55.24 1.23 20.06
N VAL A 395 -55.97 0.60 19.14
CA VAL A 395 -57.30 1.04 18.69
C VAL A 395 -58.18 -0.19 18.47
N ALA A 396 -59.42 -0.18 18.98
CA ALA A 396 -60.41 -1.19 18.63
C ALA A 396 -60.89 -0.97 17.20
N GLU A 397 -61.09 -2.04 16.46
CA GLU A 397 -61.73 -1.96 15.14
C GLU A 397 -63.19 -1.49 15.22
N ASN A 398 -63.84 -1.33 14.07
CA ASN A 398 -65.14 -0.66 13.95
C ASN A 398 -65.17 0.80 14.48
N THR A 399 -64.04 1.32 14.94
CA THR A 399 -63.89 2.72 15.37
C THR A 399 -64.19 3.67 14.21
N LYS A 400 -65.02 4.67 14.51
CA LYS A 400 -65.51 5.65 13.54
C LYS A 400 -64.38 6.54 13.02
N ALA A 401 -64.52 6.95 11.75
CA ALA A 401 -63.66 7.95 11.14
C ALA A 401 -63.64 9.26 11.96
N GLY A 402 -62.47 9.87 12.09
CA GLY A 402 -62.22 11.08 12.88
C GLY A 402 -61.58 10.85 14.26
N LEU A 403 -61.26 9.61 14.64
CA LEU A 403 -60.49 9.32 15.86
C LEU A 403 -59.08 9.93 15.75
N TYR A 404 -58.60 10.56 16.83
CA TYR A 404 -57.20 10.95 17.02
C TYR A 404 -56.33 9.74 17.37
N LEU A 405 -55.23 9.54 16.63
CA LEU A 405 -54.31 8.43 16.84
C LEU A 405 -53.02 8.88 17.53
N ALA A 406 -52.28 9.78 16.88
CA ALA A 406 -50.99 10.28 17.34
C ALA A 406 -50.67 11.60 16.65
N THR A 407 -49.73 12.36 17.20
CA THR A 407 -49.13 13.52 16.54
C THR A 407 -47.64 13.27 16.38
N PHE A 408 -47.09 13.46 15.19
CA PHE A 408 -45.64 13.56 14.99
C PHE A 408 -45.25 15.03 14.94
N ALA A 409 -44.17 15.37 15.64
CA ALA A 409 -43.50 16.65 15.52
C ALA A 409 -42.08 16.39 15.01
N ALA A 410 -41.62 17.26 14.13
CA ALA A 410 -40.27 17.32 13.63
C ALA A 410 -39.72 18.74 13.82
N THR A 411 -38.41 18.83 13.96
CA THR A 411 -37.63 20.07 14.00
C THR A 411 -36.58 20.05 12.91
N ASP A 412 -36.40 21.19 12.26
CA ASP A 412 -35.35 21.41 11.28
C ASP A 412 -34.03 21.76 11.99
N PRO A 413 -32.89 21.16 11.62
CA PRO A 413 -31.57 21.63 12.05
C PRO A 413 -31.28 23.05 11.52
N ASP A 414 -31.66 23.31 10.26
CA ASP A 414 -31.47 24.58 9.54
C ASP A 414 -32.01 25.80 10.31
N ALA A 415 -31.14 26.47 11.07
CA ALA A 415 -31.50 27.72 11.74
C ALA A 415 -31.71 28.88 10.74
N SER A 416 -31.17 28.76 9.52
CA SER A 416 -31.17 29.82 8.49
C SER A 416 -32.25 29.63 7.41
N ARG A 417 -32.61 28.38 7.07
CA ARG A 417 -33.49 28.06 5.92
C ARG A 417 -34.94 27.77 6.29
N ALA A 418 -35.62 28.84 6.70
CA ALA A 418 -37.08 28.97 6.58
C ALA A 418 -37.91 27.79 7.13
N SER A 419 -37.93 27.62 8.46
CA SER A 419 -38.56 26.56 9.29
C SER A 419 -40.07 26.22 9.09
N THR A 420 -40.56 26.08 7.87
CA THR A 420 -41.94 25.69 7.53
C THR A 420 -41.99 24.24 7.08
N ILE A 421 -41.91 23.34 8.07
CA ILE A 421 -42.07 21.90 7.85
C ILE A 421 -43.51 21.59 7.42
N VAL A 422 -43.66 20.79 6.36
CA VAL A 422 -44.94 20.30 5.85
C VAL A 422 -45.02 18.79 6.06
N TYR A 423 -45.99 18.36 6.87
CA TYR A 423 -46.24 16.94 7.11
C TYR A 423 -47.06 16.33 5.97
N THR A 424 -46.69 15.14 5.50
CA THR A 424 -47.42 14.42 4.44
C THR A 424 -47.58 12.95 4.78
N LYS A 425 -48.67 12.33 4.30
CA LYS A 425 -48.90 10.89 4.45
C LYS A 425 -47.99 10.14 3.47
N GLY A 426 -47.26 9.15 3.96
CA GLY A 426 -46.50 8.21 3.14
C GLY A 426 -47.33 6.99 2.78
N ASP A 427 -46.73 5.81 2.92
CA ASP A 427 -47.42 4.53 2.78
C ASP A 427 -48.53 4.36 3.84
N ASP A 428 -49.73 4.02 3.37
CA ASP A 428 -50.96 3.74 4.11
C ASP A 428 -51.83 2.84 3.21
N PRO A 429 -51.55 1.53 3.10
CA PRO A 429 -52.05 0.66 2.03
C PRO A 429 -53.59 0.58 1.88
N ALA A 430 -54.33 0.66 2.97
CA ALA A 430 -55.79 0.69 3.01
C ALA A 430 -56.38 2.12 2.90
N ASP A 431 -55.52 3.15 2.91
CA ASP A 431 -55.88 4.57 2.96
C ASP A 431 -56.84 4.84 4.14
N TRP A 432 -56.47 4.35 5.33
CA TRP A 432 -57.30 4.43 6.54
C TRP A 432 -57.12 5.73 7.32
N VAL A 433 -56.00 6.44 7.17
CA VAL A 433 -55.68 7.63 7.97
C VAL A 433 -55.39 8.86 7.10
N ARG A 434 -55.34 10.02 7.75
CA ARG A 434 -54.86 11.29 7.18
C ARG A 434 -53.91 11.95 8.17
N VAL A 435 -52.93 12.67 7.64
CA VAL A 435 -52.00 13.51 8.40
C VAL A 435 -52.41 14.97 8.16
N ASP A 436 -52.53 15.77 9.23
CA ASP A 436 -52.68 17.22 9.10
C ASP A 436 -51.32 17.85 8.72
N PRO A 437 -51.25 18.61 7.61
CA PRO A 437 -49.97 19.03 7.03
C PRO A 437 -49.25 20.14 7.80
N LYS A 438 -49.86 20.72 8.85
CA LYS A 438 -49.29 21.79 9.66
C LYS A 438 -48.94 21.36 11.08
N THR A 439 -49.61 20.33 11.58
CA THR A 439 -49.49 19.87 12.98
C THR A 439 -48.96 18.45 13.11
N GLY A 440 -48.85 17.68 12.01
CA GLY A 440 -48.42 16.28 12.04
C GLY A 440 -49.40 15.35 12.78
N ASN A 441 -50.63 15.82 13.01
CA ASN A 441 -51.70 15.11 13.69
C ASN A 441 -52.31 14.05 12.76
N ILE A 442 -52.28 12.79 13.18
CA ILE A 442 -52.81 11.64 12.45
C ILE A 442 -54.20 11.26 13.00
N THR A 443 -55.20 11.24 12.11
CA THR A 443 -56.58 10.87 12.42
C THR A 443 -57.13 9.81 11.47
N THR A 444 -58.06 8.97 11.93
CA THR A 444 -58.76 8.01 11.06
C THR A 444 -59.63 8.74 10.03
N THR A 445 -59.66 8.22 8.82
CA THR A 445 -60.45 8.73 7.68
C THR A 445 -61.50 7.71 7.23
N LYS A 446 -61.23 6.42 7.42
CA LYS A 446 -62.18 5.31 7.25
C LYS A 446 -62.39 4.60 8.59
N ILE A 447 -63.27 3.61 8.59
CA ILE A 447 -63.33 2.60 9.66
C ILE A 447 -62.12 1.67 9.49
N ILE A 448 -61.52 1.24 10.60
CA ILE A 448 -60.46 0.23 10.64
C ILE A 448 -61.13 -1.13 10.86
N ASP A 449 -60.70 -2.15 10.11
CA ASP A 449 -61.09 -3.56 10.24
C ASP A 449 -59.83 -4.41 10.42
N ARG A 450 -59.84 -5.45 11.26
CA ARG A 450 -58.64 -6.19 11.66
C ARG A 450 -58.34 -7.36 10.71
N GLU A 451 -59.38 -7.93 10.11
CA GLU A 451 -59.32 -9.07 9.17
C GLU A 451 -58.77 -8.68 7.80
N SER A 452 -58.75 -7.38 7.51
CA SER A 452 -58.17 -6.78 6.32
C SER A 452 -56.76 -7.29 6.07
N HIS A 453 -56.54 -7.86 4.89
CA HIS A 453 -55.26 -8.39 4.41
C HIS A 453 -54.05 -7.42 4.44
N PHE A 454 -54.27 -6.14 4.75
CA PHE A 454 -53.22 -5.15 5.01
C PHE A 454 -52.69 -5.18 6.45
N VAL A 455 -53.47 -5.68 7.41
CA VAL A 455 -53.07 -5.90 8.81
C VAL A 455 -52.21 -7.14 8.89
N LYS A 456 -51.13 -7.09 9.67
CA LYS A 456 -50.23 -8.23 9.90
C LYS A 456 -49.83 -8.27 11.36
N ASP A 457 -49.98 -9.43 11.99
CA ASP A 457 -49.69 -9.62 13.42
C ASP A 457 -50.45 -8.60 14.30
N ASN A 458 -51.75 -8.46 14.05
CA ASN A 458 -52.65 -7.42 14.59
C ASN A 458 -52.16 -5.96 14.45
N THR A 459 -51.16 -5.72 13.59
CA THR A 459 -50.51 -4.42 13.43
C THR A 459 -50.70 -3.89 12.01
N TYR A 460 -51.28 -2.70 11.91
CA TYR A 460 -51.30 -1.91 10.69
C TYR A 460 -50.22 -0.82 10.76
N LYS A 461 -49.50 -0.59 9.66
CA LYS A 461 -48.35 0.33 9.62
C LYS A 461 -48.60 1.46 8.65
N VAL A 462 -48.35 2.68 9.12
CA VAL A 462 -48.43 3.91 8.33
C VAL A 462 -47.09 4.63 8.42
N THR A 463 -46.59 5.15 7.29
CA THR A 463 -45.46 6.09 7.30
C THR A 463 -45.92 7.52 7.10
N THR A 464 -45.14 8.47 7.61
CA THR A 464 -45.41 9.90 7.57
C THR A 464 -44.10 10.62 7.32
N TYR A 465 -44.11 11.55 6.38
CA TYR A 465 -42.94 12.35 6.02
C TYR A 465 -43.08 13.76 6.57
N ALA A 466 -41.95 14.35 6.97
CA ALA A 466 -41.83 15.77 7.25
C ALA A 466 -40.88 16.36 6.20
N ALA A 467 -41.40 17.22 5.34
CA ALA A 467 -40.62 17.89 4.30
C ALA A 467 -40.35 19.35 4.70
N ASP A 468 -39.14 19.84 4.46
CA ASP A 468 -38.80 21.25 4.57
C ASP A 468 -39.30 22.04 3.32
N ASN A 469 -38.73 23.22 3.09
CA ASN A 469 -38.87 23.98 1.83
C ASN A 469 -37.52 24.43 1.25
N GLY A 470 -36.48 23.64 1.53
CA GLY A 470 -35.11 23.79 1.06
C GLY A 470 -34.95 23.71 -0.45
N LEU A 471 -33.71 23.92 -0.90
CA LEU A 471 -33.32 23.83 -2.32
C LEU A 471 -31.99 23.06 -2.45
N PRO A 472 -32.01 21.73 -2.68
CA PRO A 472 -33.20 20.88 -2.83
C PRO A 472 -33.96 20.70 -1.50
N PRO A 473 -35.27 20.40 -1.54
CA PRO A 473 -36.01 20.08 -0.33
C PRO A 473 -35.72 18.65 0.11
N MET A 474 -35.60 18.43 1.43
CA MET A 474 -35.30 17.15 2.04
C MET A 474 -36.48 16.67 2.91
N THR A 475 -36.39 15.41 3.38
CA THR A 475 -37.53 14.74 4.02
C THR A 475 -37.12 13.79 5.14
N GLY A 476 -37.56 14.05 6.37
CA GLY A 476 -37.58 13.07 7.45
C GLY A 476 -38.68 12.02 7.24
N THR A 477 -38.51 10.83 7.82
CA THR A 477 -39.52 9.76 7.83
C THR A 477 -39.80 9.26 9.25
N ALA A 478 -41.07 9.04 9.58
CA ALA A 478 -41.52 8.37 10.79
C ALA A 478 -42.61 7.32 10.51
N THR A 479 -42.78 6.37 11.44
CA THR A 479 -43.72 5.25 11.33
C THR A 479 -44.68 5.21 12.52
N LEU A 480 -45.98 5.08 12.25
CA LEU A 480 -47.01 4.75 13.23
C LEU A 480 -47.35 3.25 13.11
N ASN A 481 -47.14 2.50 14.19
CA ASN A 481 -47.63 1.13 14.35
C ASN A 481 -48.98 1.18 15.11
N ILE A 482 -50.07 0.92 14.39
CA ILE A 482 -51.42 0.83 14.95
C ILE A 482 -51.68 -0.63 15.29
N HIS A 483 -51.66 -0.98 16.57
CA HIS A 483 -52.14 -2.27 17.03
C HIS A 483 -53.67 -2.25 17.08
N ILE A 484 -54.31 -3.12 16.32
CA ILE A 484 -55.76 -3.22 16.25
C ILE A 484 -56.22 -4.29 17.25
N THR A 485 -57.23 -3.97 18.06
CA THR A 485 -57.87 -4.95 18.95
C THR A 485 -59.20 -5.42 18.38
N ASP A 486 -59.37 -6.72 18.48
CA ASP A 486 -60.47 -7.56 17.98
C ASP A 486 -61.84 -7.19 18.59
N GLU A 487 -62.87 -7.10 17.75
CA GLU A 487 -64.28 -6.93 18.13
C GLU A 487 -65.15 -7.92 17.33
N ASN A 488 -66.21 -8.48 17.94
CA ASN A 488 -67.06 -9.50 17.32
C ASN A 488 -67.98 -8.92 16.23
N ASP A 489 -67.51 -8.79 14.99
CA ASP A 489 -68.34 -8.31 13.86
C ASP A 489 -68.44 -9.28 12.67
N ASN A 490 -67.60 -10.33 12.61
CA ASN A 490 -67.77 -11.42 11.65
C ASN A 490 -68.81 -12.44 12.14
N VAL A 491 -69.02 -13.48 11.35
CA VAL A 491 -70.01 -14.53 11.63
C VAL A 491 -69.49 -15.91 11.23
N LEU A 492 -69.46 -16.81 12.21
CA LEU A 492 -69.01 -18.19 12.12
C LEU A 492 -69.48 -18.93 10.85
N GLN A 493 -68.51 -19.47 10.11
CA GLN A 493 -68.70 -20.23 8.87
C GLN A 493 -68.23 -21.68 9.00
N LEU A 494 -68.62 -22.51 8.02
CA LEU A 494 -68.08 -23.85 7.83
C LEU A 494 -67.19 -23.89 6.59
N THR A 495 -66.07 -24.61 6.68
CA THR A 495 -65.17 -24.81 5.53
C THR A 495 -65.85 -25.63 4.41
N GLU A 496 -66.67 -26.62 4.77
CA GLU A 496 -67.52 -27.36 3.83
C GLU A 496 -68.89 -27.69 4.44
N THR A 497 -69.96 -27.52 3.65
CA THR A 497 -71.33 -27.95 3.99
C THR A 497 -71.71 -29.29 3.35
N THR A 498 -70.79 -29.93 2.64
CA THR A 498 -71.04 -31.15 1.85
C THR A 498 -69.98 -32.19 2.14
N LEU A 499 -70.35 -33.34 2.70
CA LEU A 499 -69.40 -34.35 3.20
C LEU A 499 -69.61 -35.68 2.45
N ASP A 500 -68.53 -36.31 1.99
CA ASP A 500 -68.59 -37.69 1.51
C ASP A 500 -68.07 -38.62 2.62
N ILE A 501 -68.74 -39.75 2.86
CA ILE A 501 -68.35 -40.75 3.87
C ILE A 501 -68.37 -42.15 3.25
N CYS A 502 -67.35 -42.95 3.57
CA CYS A 502 -67.27 -44.32 3.11
C CYS A 502 -68.19 -45.26 3.89
N GLN A 503 -68.86 -46.16 3.17
CA GLN A 503 -69.45 -47.36 3.75
C GLN A 503 -68.33 -48.35 4.07
N SER A 504 -68.06 -48.52 5.37
CA SER A 504 -67.23 -49.58 5.93
C SER A 504 -67.88 -50.12 7.19
N ASP A 505 -67.50 -51.34 7.57
CA ASP A 505 -67.87 -51.95 8.86
C ASP A 505 -66.96 -51.45 10.01
N GLY A 506 -65.87 -50.74 9.67
CA GLY A 506 -65.01 -50.03 10.61
C GLY A 506 -65.39 -48.56 10.79
N LEU A 507 -64.70 -47.88 11.72
CA LEU A 507 -64.92 -46.46 12.05
C LEU A 507 -64.84 -45.59 10.79
N SER A 508 -65.99 -45.05 10.39
CA SER A 508 -66.14 -44.22 9.18
C SER A 508 -66.59 -42.83 9.60
N GLN A 509 -65.84 -41.80 9.21
CA GLN A 509 -66.03 -40.43 9.70
C GLN A 509 -65.62 -39.38 8.67
N ALA A 510 -66.24 -38.21 8.70
CA ALA A 510 -65.77 -36.99 8.01
C ALA A 510 -65.46 -35.89 9.04
N ASN A 511 -64.50 -35.02 8.73
CA ASN A 511 -64.24 -33.83 9.54
C ASN A 511 -65.26 -32.73 9.18
N ILE A 512 -65.74 -32.00 10.19
CA ILE A 512 -66.45 -30.73 10.04
C ILE A 512 -65.56 -29.68 10.70
N THR A 513 -65.05 -28.74 9.91
CA THR A 513 -64.29 -27.59 10.42
C THR A 513 -65.17 -26.35 10.35
N ALA A 514 -65.25 -25.65 11.48
CA ALA A 514 -65.82 -24.31 11.58
C ALA A 514 -64.69 -23.31 11.81
N PHE A 515 -64.89 -22.08 11.36
CA PHE A 515 -63.98 -20.96 11.56
C PHE A 515 -64.79 -19.68 11.72
N ASP A 516 -64.24 -18.73 12.45
CA ASP A 516 -64.58 -17.32 12.31
C ASP A 516 -63.35 -16.57 11.79
N LEU A 517 -63.48 -15.27 11.50
CA LEU A 517 -62.34 -14.42 11.15
C LEU A 517 -61.81 -13.64 12.38
N ASP A 518 -62.69 -13.35 13.35
CA ASP A 518 -62.37 -12.79 14.66
C ASP A 518 -61.33 -13.65 15.44
N GLN A 519 -60.68 -13.06 16.45
CA GLN A 519 -59.71 -13.75 17.30
C GLN A 519 -60.41 -14.51 18.46
N ASP A 520 -59.75 -15.56 19.00
CA ASP A 520 -60.18 -16.17 20.26
C ASP A 520 -60.29 -15.07 21.36
N PRO A 521 -61.43 -14.93 22.07
CA PRO A 521 -62.48 -15.94 22.30
C PRO A 521 -63.74 -15.80 21.43
N PHE A 522 -63.75 -14.93 20.43
CA PHE A 522 -64.85 -14.81 19.46
C PHE A 522 -64.66 -15.85 18.34
N GLY A 523 -63.44 -15.92 17.78
CA GLY A 523 -62.96 -16.91 16.81
C GLY A 523 -62.96 -18.38 17.26
N GLY A 524 -63.41 -18.69 18.48
CA GLY A 524 -63.64 -20.06 18.98
C GLY A 524 -63.07 -20.31 20.39
N PRO A 525 -62.88 -21.60 20.76
CA PRO A 525 -63.36 -22.82 20.09
C PRO A 525 -64.88 -23.02 20.19
N PHE A 526 -65.46 -23.64 19.15
CA PHE A 526 -66.91 -23.78 19.00
C PHE A 526 -67.48 -25.06 19.65
N SER A 527 -68.80 -25.12 19.81
CA SER A 527 -69.55 -26.31 20.25
C SER A 527 -70.48 -26.81 19.16
N PHE A 528 -70.46 -28.11 18.90
CA PHE A 528 -71.18 -28.78 17.80
C PHE A 528 -72.29 -29.70 18.32
N LYS A 529 -73.52 -29.56 17.78
CA LYS A 529 -74.70 -30.33 18.22
C LYS A 529 -75.57 -30.72 17.00
N LEU A 530 -75.87 -32.01 16.81
CA LEU A 530 -76.86 -32.46 15.83
C LEU A 530 -78.29 -32.30 16.36
N GLN A 531 -79.25 -32.10 15.45
CA GLN A 531 -80.68 -32.19 15.76
C GLN A 531 -81.06 -33.59 16.29
N GLU A 532 -81.96 -33.66 17.29
CA GLU A 532 -82.24 -34.90 18.03
C GLU A 532 -82.69 -36.09 17.17
N LYS A 533 -83.32 -35.83 16.02
CA LYS A 533 -83.77 -36.84 15.05
C LYS A 533 -82.64 -37.73 14.48
N GLU A 534 -81.39 -37.28 14.58
CA GLU A 534 -80.20 -37.99 14.07
C GLU A 534 -79.46 -38.84 15.13
N LYS A 535 -79.86 -38.73 16.41
CA LYS A 535 -79.28 -39.53 17.51
C LYS A 535 -79.47 -41.03 17.22
N GLY A 536 -78.38 -41.80 17.21
CA GLY A 536 -78.39 -43.24 16.92
C GLY A 536 -78.16 -43.61 15.44
N LYS A 537 -77.95 -42.61 14.57
CA LYS A 537 -77.40 -42.79 13.21
C LYS A 537 -76.06 -42.08 13.05
N TRP A 538 -75.92 -40.93 13.71
CA TRP A 538 -74.77 -40.06 13.60
C TRP A 538 -74.30 -39.62 14.99
N LYS A 539 -72.99 -39.61 15.19
CA LYS A 539 -72.33 -39.09 16.39
C LYS A 539 -71.40 -37.94 15.99
N ILE A 540 -71.27 -36.95 16.86
CA ILE A 540 -70.27 -35.87 16.75
C ILE A 540 -69.27 -36.03 17.89
N ASP A 541 -67.97 -36.03 17.57
CA ASP A 541 -66.88 -36.29 18.51
C ASP A 541 -65.55 -35.64 18.06
N PRO A 542 -64.94 -34.71 18.83
CA PRO A 542 -65.42 -34.12 20.08
C PRO A 542 -66.58 -33.13 19.86
N THR A 543 -67.39 -32.89 20.88
CA THR A 543 -68.49 -31.90 20.81
C THR A 543 -68.04 -30.43 20.96
N GLN A 544 -66.74 -30.19 21.15
CA GLN A 544 -66.12 -28.85 21.21
C GLN A 544 -64.76 -28.81 20.50
N GLY A 545 -64.42 -27.68 19.89
CA GLY A 545 -63.17 -27.41 19.17
C GLY A 545 -63.39 -26.54 17.92
N TYR A 546 -62.36 -26.38 17.09
CA TYR A 546 -62.48 -25.77 15.74
C TYR A 546 -62.88 -26.82 14.69
N THR A 547 -62.56 -28.09 14.93
CA THR A 547 -62.92 -29.22 14.08
C THR A 547 -63.51 -30.35 14.91
N THR A 548 -64.63 -30.90 14.46
CA THR A 548 -65.24 -32.12 14.99
C THR A 548 -65.31 -33.21 13.92
N LYS A 549 -65.64 -34.44 14.31
CA LYS A 549 -65.85 -35.57 13.38
C LYS A 549 -67.30 -35.99 13.41
N LEU A 550 -67.93 -35.98 12.24
CA LEU A 550 -69.19 -36.67 12.01
C LEU A 550 -68.89 -38.16 11.82
N VAL A 551 -69.17 -38.94 12.85
CA VAL A 551 -68.99 -40.40 12.87
C VAL A 551 -70.29 -41.08 12.45
N LYS A 552 -70.17 -42.02 11.51
CA LYS A 552 -71.26 -42.85 10.97
C LYS A 552 -71.49 -44.08 11.86
N GLU A 553 -72.71 -44.27 12.35
CA GLU A 553 -73.09 -45.52 13.04
C GLU A 553 -73.33 -46.69 12.08
N SER A 554 -73.38 -47.91 12.61
CA SER A 554 -73.63 -49.14 11.83
C SER A 554 -75.04 -49.18 11.20
N THR A 555 -75.98 -48.39 11.74
CA THR A 555 -77.36 -48.23 11.26
C THR A 555 -77.49 -47.41 9.98
N VAL A 556 -76.41 -46.77 9.52
CA VAL A 556 -76.39 -45.98 8.28
C VAL A 556 -75.93 -46.82 7.09
N HIS A 557 -76.62 -46.64 5.96
CA HIS A 557 -76.40 -47.35 4.70
C HIS A 557 -75.96 -46.37 3.60
N PRO A 558 -75.54 -46.84 2.41
CA PRO A 558 -75.25 -45.97 1.27
C PRO A 558 -76.49 -45.16 0.86
N GLY A 559 -76.32 -43.84 0.70
CA GLY A 559 -77.42 -42.89 0.53
C GLY A 559 -76.96 -41.43 0.63
N GLU A 560 -77.91 -40.52 0.54
CA GLU A 560 -77.71 -39.06 0.58
C GLU A 560 -78.57 -38.51 1.73
N TYR A 561 -77.98 -37.77 2.66
CA TYR A 561 -78.55 -37.45 3.96
C TYR A 561 -78.37 -35.97 4.30
N ASP A 562 -79.48 -35.25 4.53
CA ASP A 562 -79.45 -33.83 4.93
C ASP A 562 -79.54 -33.69 6.47
N LEU A 563 -78.40 -33.44 7.11
CA LEU A 563 -78.27 -33.31 8.56
C LEU A 563 -78.33 -31.85 8.99
N VAL A 564 -79.04 -31.55 10.07
CA VAL A 564 -79.05 -30.20 10.67
C VAL A 564 -78.05 -30.16 11.81
N LEU A 565 -76.97 -29.42 11.59
CA LEU A 565 -75.92 -29.12 12.56
C LEU A 565 -76.20 -27.73 13.18
N LYS A 566 -76.22 -27.66 14.51
CA LYS A 566 -75.99 -26.41 15.24
C LYS A 566 -74.51 -26.29 15.58
N VAL A 567 -73.96 -25.11 15.34
CA VAL A 567 -72.63 -24.70 15.82
C VAL A 567 -72.83 -23.46 16.67
N SER A 568 -72.21 -23.43 17.85
CA SER A 568 -72.36 -22.31 18.78
C SER A 568 -71.00 -21.85 19.31
N GLY A 569 -70.76 -20.53 19.26
CA GLY A 569 -69.58 -19.90 19.85
C GLY A 569 -69.61 -19.95 21.39
N LEU A 570 -68.49 -19.62 22.03
CA LEU A 570 -68.39 -19.61 23.50
C LEU A 570 -69.34 -18.58 24.15
N GLN A 571 -69.70 -17.53 23.40
CA GLN A 571 -70.49 -16.40 23.91
C GLN A 571 -72.00 -16.54 23.67
N GLY A 572 -72.44 -17.66 23.08
CA GLY A 572 -73.86 -18.04 22.96
C GLY A 572 -74.49 -17.80 21.60
N GLU A 573 -73.77 -17.25 20.63
CA GLU A 573 -74.24 -17.17 19.24
C GLU A 573 -74.42 -18.58 18.66
N GLU A 574 -75.57 -18.87 18.03
CA GLU A 574 -75.88 -20.16 17.41
C GLU A 574 -76.12 -20.01 15.90
N ALA A 575 -75.23 -20.57 15.08
CA ALA A 575 -75.42 -20.76 13.65
C ALA A 575 -76.04 -22.15 13.36
N VAL A 576 -76.86 -22.24 12.31
CA VAL A 576 -77.56 -23.47 11.91
C VAL A 576 -77.22 -23.82 10.47
N TYR A 577 -76.56 -24.97 10.30
CA TYR A 577 -76.06 -25.45 9.02
C TYR A 577 -76.78 -26.71 8.57
N ASN A 578 -77.15 -26.75 7.29
CA ASN A 578 -77.61 -27.96 6.62
C ASN A 578 -76.40 -28.62 5.96
N LEU A 579 -76.02 -29.81 6.44
CA LEU A 579 -74.96 -30.62 5.87
C LEU A 579 -75.55 -31.64 4.92
N SER A 580 -75.12 -31.67 3.66
CA SER A 580 -75.47 -32.75 2.74
C SER A 580 -74.38 -33.83 2.78
N VAL A 581 -74.74 -35.04 3.24
CA VAL A 581 -73.81 -36.13 3.55
C VAL A 581 -74.05 -37.32 2.63
N ILE A 582 -73.07 -37.65 1.79
CA ILE A 582 -73.16 -38.73 0.80
C ILE A 582 -72.38 -39.94 1.28
N VAL A 583 -73.10 -41.04 1.58
CA VAL A 583 -72.52 -42.31 2.00
C VAL A 583 -72.41 -43.26 0.81
N CYS A 584 -71.22 -43.79 0.52
CA CYS A 584 -71.03 -44.73 -0.61
C CYS A 584 -69.95 -45.80 -0.38
N ASN A 585 -69.99 -46.87 -1.18
CA ASN A 585 -68.97 -47.92 -1.17
C ASN A 585 -67.67 -47.40 -1.83
N CYS A 586 -66.72 -46.95 -1.03
CA CYS A 586 -65.40 -46.48 -1.47
C CYS A 586 -64.45 -47.63 -1.89
N VAL A 587 -63.24 -47.26 -2.32
CA VAL A 587 -62.08 -48.17 -2.44
C VAL A 587 -61.02 -47.81 -1.40
N ASP A 588 -60.81 -46.51 -1.17
CA ASP A 588 -60.01 -45.97 -0.06
C ASP A 588 -60.98 -45.37 0.98
N ILE A 589 -60.89 -45.83 2.23
CA ILE A 589 -61.73 -45.36 3.34
C ILE A 589 -61.30 -43.95 3.81
N THR A 590 -60.05 -43.56 3.55
CA THR A 590 -59.47 -42.28 3.97
C THR A 590 -59.73 -41.14 2.97
N LYS A 591 -60.12 -41.48 1.73
CA LYS A 591 -60.44 -40.52 0.65
C LYS A 591 -61.76 -40.88 -0.04
N PRO A 592 -62.91 -40.63 0.62
CA PRO A 592 -64.22 -40.82 0.02
C PRO A 592 -64.39 -40.01 -1.28
N ASN A 593 -64.92 -40.66 -2.31
CA ASN A 593 -65.05 -40.08 -3.67
C ASN A 593 -66.44 -40.29 -4.28
N CYS A 594 -67.48 -40.22 -3.44
CA CYS A 594 -68.84 -40.61 -3.77
C CYS A 594 -69.44 -39.79 -4.92
N ARG A 595 -69.16 -38.47 -4.97
CA ARG A 595 -69.61 -37.59 -6.07
C ARG A 595 -69.13 -38.06 -7.44
N ILE A 596 -67.90 -38.56 -7.57
CA ILE A 596 -67.29 -38.95 -8.86
C ILE A 596 -68.03 -40.14 -9.50
N ARG A 597 -68.67 -41.00 -8.71
CA ARG A 597 -69.35 -42.20 -9.20
C ARG A 597 -70.73 -41.95 -9.82
N LYS A 598 -71.41 -40.82 -9.53
CA LYS A 598 -72.71 -40.46 -10.14
C LYS A 598 -72.62 -40.27 -11.68
N ALA A 599 -71.43 -40.05 -12.25
CA ALA A 599 -71.26 -39.67 -13.66
C ALA A 599 -71.32 -40.82 -14.70
N LYS A 600 -71.23 -42.10 -14.31
CA LYS A 600 -71.24 -43.23 -15.26
C LYS A 600 -72.66 -43.71 -15.61
N GLY A 601 -73.44 -42.83 -16.25
CA GLY A 601 -74.86 -43.06 -16.56
C GLY A 601 -75.36 -42.44 -17.87
N SER A 602 -74.50 -42.22 -18.86
CA SER A 602 -74.90 -41.60 -20.14
C SER A 602 -74.13 -42.20 -21.31
N GLY A 603 -74.83 -42.98 -22.16
CA GLY A 603 -74.26 -43.53 -23.39
C GLY A 603 -74.13 -42.44 -24.46
N VAL A 604 -72.91 -42.16 -24.89
CA VAL A 604 -72.65 -41.18 -25.96
C VAL A 604 -73.19 -41.72 -27.29
N GLY A 605 -74.28 -41.13 -27.77
CA GLY A 605 -74.88 -41.49 -29.07
C GLY A 605 -73.95 -41.22 -30.24
N GLY A 606 -73.95 -42.10 -31.25
CA GLY A 606 -72.96 -42.11 -32.35
C GLY A 606 -72.84 -40.81 -33.16
N GLY A 607 -73.82 -39.91 -33.10
CA GLY A 607 -73.73 -38.58 -33.71
C GLY A 607 -72.57 -37.73 -33.17
N ALA A 608 -72.21 -37.87 -31.89
CA ALA A 608 -71.08 -37.13 -31.29
C ALA A 608 -69.72 -37.57 -31.88
N LEU A 609 -69.53 -38.87 -32.13
CA LEU A 609 -68.35 -39.38 -32.80
C LEU A 609 -68.28 -38.90 -34.25
N GLY A 610 -69.43 -38.81 -34.94
CA GLY A 610 -69.52 -38.19 -36.27
C GLY A 610 -69.07 -36.72 -36.28
N ILE A 611 -69.51 -35.92 -35.30
CA ILE A 611 -69.13 -34.50 -35.17
C ILE A 611 -67.63 -34.34 -34.88
N ILE A 612 -67.07 -35.19 -34.00
CA ILE A 612 -65.62 -35.16 -33.67
C ILE A 612 -64.77 -35.58 -34.89
N PHE A 613 -65.22 -36.57 -35.67
CA PHE A 613 -64.53 -36.98 -36.89
C PHE A 613 -64.61 -35.89 -37.98
N LEU A 614 -65.76 -35.22 -38.11
CA LEU A 614 -65.93 -34.10 -39.04
C LEU A 614 -65.10 -32.88 -38.64
N SER A 615 -64.97 -32.58 -37.33
CA SER A 615 -64.16 -31.46 -36.86
C SER A 615 -62.65 -31.71 -37.00
N MET A 616 -62.17 -32.96 -36.80
CA MET A 616 -60.78 -33.31 -37.12
C MET A 616 -60.48 -33.26 -38.62
N LEU A 617 -61.42 -33.67 -39.48
CA LEU A 617 -61.32 -33.48 -40.94
C LEU A 617 -61.26 -31.99 -41.32
N LEU A 618 -62.06 -31.14 -40.68
CA LEU A 618 -62.08 -29.71 -40.95
C LEU A 618 -60.80 -29.01 -40.43
N LEU A 619 -60.28 -29.41 -39.26
CA LEU A 619 -59.03 -28.90 -38.70
C LEU A 619 -57.81 -29.28 -39.56
N SER A 620 -57.75 -30.54 -40.03
CA SER A 620 -56.68 -31.01 -40.92
C SER A 620 -56.75 -30.37 -42.31
N ALA A 621 -57.97 -30.13 -42.85
CA ALA A 621 -58.15 -29.34 -44.06
C ALA A 621 -57.66 -27.90 -43.90
N VAL A 622 -57.94 -27.23 -42.78
CA VAL A 622 -57.44 -25.87 -42.48
C VAL A 622 -55.91 -25.84 -42.37
N LEU A 623 -55.29 -26.82 -41.69
CA LEU A 623 -53.84 -26.92 -41.59
C LEU A 623 -53.15 -27.14 -42.95
N LEU A 624 -53.75 -27.96 -43.84
CA LEU A 624 -53.29 -28.10 -45.22
C LEU A 624 -53.44 -26.78 -46.02
N LEU A 625 -54.52 -26.03 -45.80
CA LEU A 625 -54.76 -24.76 -46.48
C LEU A 625 -53.75 -23.69 -46.04
N VAL A 626 -53.34 -23.68 -44.76
CA VAL A 626 -52.24 -22.84 -44.26
C VAL A 626 -50.90 -23.22 -44.90
N PHE A 627 -50.62 -24.52 -45.05
CA PHE A 627 -49.38 -24.99 -45.70
C PHE A 627 -49.33 -24.68 -47.20
N LEU A 628 -50.48 -24.61 -47.88
CA LEU A 628 -50.59 -24.32 -49.32
C LEU A 628 -50.61 -22.83 -49.67
N LEU A 629 -50.68 -21.93 -48.68
CA LEU A 629 -50.72 -20.47 -48.90
C LEU A 629 -49.38 -19.74 -48.69
N GLN A 630 -48.30 -20.44 -48.34
CA GLN A 630 -46.96 -19.84 -48.37
C GLN A 630 -46.40 -19.84 -49.80
N CYS A 631 -46.52 -18.70 -50.49
CA CYS A 631 -45.87 -18.44 -51.77
C CYS A 631 -45.00 -17.17 -51.73
N LYS A 632 -43.71 -17.34 -52.08
CA LYS A 632 -42.73 -16.31 -52.48
C LYS A 632 -42.63 -15.04 -51.62
N ASN A 633 -41.52 -14.92 -50.91
CA ASN A 633 -40.75 -13.67 -50.89
C ASN A 633 -39.59 -13.78 -51.89
N GLU A 634 -39.22 -12.68 -52.54
CA GLU A 634 -38.12 -12.65 -53.53
C GLU A 634 -36.80 -12.22 -52.87
N HIS A 635 -35.69 -12.82 -53.31
CA HIS A 635 -34.36 -12.46 -52.82
C HIS A 635 -33.86 -11.13 -53.38
N LYS A 636 -33.13 -10.38 -52.54
CA LYS A 636 -32.07 -9.45 -52.97
C LYS A 636 -30.78 -9.86 -52.26
N PRO A 637 -29.66 -10.08 -52.98
CA PRO A 637 -28.41 -10.54 -52.37
C PRO A 637 -27.61 -9.36 -51.77
N MET A 638 -26.85 -9.67 -50.72
CA MET A 638 -25.56 -9.02 -50.44
C MET A 638 -24.44 -9.92 -51.01
N PRO A 639 -23.25 -9.40 -51.33
CA PRO A 639 -22.10 -10.22 -51.65
C PRO A 639 -21.51 -10.89 -50.40
N ASP A 640 -20.96 -12.08 -50.56
CA ASP A 640 -20.17 -12.79 -49.55
C ASP A 640 -18.74 -12.20 -49.44
N ASP A 641 -18.14 -12.27 -48.25
CA ASP A 641 -16.94 -13.11 -48.00
C ASP A 641 -16.49 -13.07 -46.52
N ILE A 642 -16.32 -14.27 -45.93
CA ILE A 642 -15.17 -14.76 -45.14
C ILE A 642 -14.54 -13.78 -44.09
N ASP A 643 -14.45 -14.04 -42.78
CA ASP A 643 -14.41 -15.31 -42.00
C ASP A 643 -14.80 -15.12 -40.50
N SER A 644 -14.97 -16.25 -39.79
CA SER A 644 -14.74 -16.54 -38.36
C SER A 644 -14.58 -15.41 -37.32
N GLY A 645 -15.44 -15.40 -36.28
CA GLY A 645 -15.04 -14.84 -34.97
C GLY A 645 -16.13 -14.51 -33.92
N SER A 646 -16.36 -15.42 -32.97
CA SER A 646 -16.93 -15.17 -31.62
C SER A 646 -18.39 -14.65 -31.49
N GLY A 647 -19.00 -14.88 -30.31
CA GLY A 647 -20.40 -14.53 -30.02
C GLY A 647 -20.56 -13.16 -29.35
N HIS A 648 -21.69 -12.49 -29.62
CA HIS A 648 -22.02 -11.20 -29.00
C HIS A 648 -22.68 -11.36 -27.62
N LEU A 649 -22.11 -10.70 -26.61
CA LEU A 649 -22.83 -10.23 -25.43
C LEU A 649 -22.47 -8.74 -25.25
N ILE A 650 -23.48 -7.86 -25.22
CA ILE A 650 -23.29 -6.41 -25.11
C ILE A 650 -23.64 -5.96 -23.69
N MET A 651 -22.79 -5.11 -23.11
CA MET A 651 -22.98 -4.51 -21.79
C MET A 651 -24.20 -3.58 -21.75
N SER A 652 -24.92 -3.55 -20.63
CA SER A 652 -26.08 -2.69 -20.42
C SER A 652 -25.74 -1.38 -19.70
N ASN A 653 -26.26 -0.27 -20.26
CA ASN A 653 -26.51 1.07 -19.70
C ASN A 653 -25.39 1.84 -18.94
N ILE A 654 -25.33 3.14 -19.22
CA ILE A 654 -24.36 4.11 -18.67
C ILE A 654 -25.13 5.19 -17.89
N GLU A 655 -24.61 5.58 -16.73
CA GLU A 655 -25.03 6.78 -16.00
C GLU A 655 -24.01 7.93 -16.21
N LYS A 656 -24.48 9.19 -16.33
CA LYS A 656 -23.70 10.42 -16.11
C LYS A 656 -24.59 11.66 -15.88
N PRO A 657 -24.28 12.50 -14.87
CA PRO A 657 -24.74 13.89 -14.78
C PRO A 657 -23.60 14.94 -14.88
N GLY A 658 -23.92 16.16 -15.35
CA GLY A 658 -23.04 17.35 -15.32
C GLY A 658 -21.99 17.47 -16.45
N THR A 659 -21.59 18.66 -16.93
CA THR A 659 -22.09 20.04 -16.67
C THR A 659 -21.74 20.98 -17.85
N ASP A 660 -22.52 22.06 -18.03
CA ASP A 660 -22.26 23.34 -18.75
C ASP A 660 -21.43 23.45 -20.04
N CYS A 661 -22.03 24.10 -21.06
CA CYS A 661 -21.52 25.39 -21.58
C CYS A 661 -22.59 26.16 -22.41
N ASN A 662 -22.40 27.48 -22.58
CA ASN A 662 -23.43 28.43 -23.04
C ASN A 662 -22.91 29.37 -24.16
N VAL A 663 -23.59 29.42 -25.32
CA VAL A 663 -23.34 30.41 -26.39
C VAL A 663 -24.65 30.93 -26.98
N LYS A 664 -24.74 32.25 -27.24
CA LYS A 664 -25.95 32.94 -27.71
C LYS A 664 -25.93 33.25 -29.21
N LEU A 665 -27.02 32.92 -29.90
CA LEU A 665 -27.53 33.55 -31.15
C LEU A 665 -29.07 33.51 -31.11
N GLY A 666 -29.84 34.45 -31.66
CA GLY A 666 -29.47 35.72 -32.28
C GLY A 666 -30.61 36.32 -33.13
N HIS A 667 -31.54 37.06 -32.50
CA HIS A 667 -32.70 37.77 -33.09
C HIS A 667 -33.81 36.93 -33.79
N GLY A 668 -35.07 37.38 -33.65
CA GLY A 668 -36.24 36.91 -34.42
C GLY A 668 -36.63 37.92 -35.51
N PRO A 669 -37.94 38.18 -35.81
CA PRO A 669 -39.17 37.56 -35.30
C PRO A 669 -40.19 37.18 -36.40
N LYS A 670 -41.35 36.58 -36.02
CA LYS A 670 -42.70 36.97 -36.49
C LYS A 670 -43.84 36.19 -35.82
N ASP A 671 -44.98 36.85 -35.69
CA ASP A 671 -46.23 36.36 -35.07
C ASP A 671 -47.02 35.38 -35.96
N ILE A 672 -47.96 34.64 -35.35
CA ILE A 672 -49.40 34.74 -35.70
C ILE A 672 -50.29 34.26 -34.53
N LYS A 673 -51.54 34.73 -34.51
CA LYS A 673 -52.37 34.88 -33.30
C LYS A 673 -53.27 33.67 -32.95
N LEU A 674 -53.44 33.48 -31.64
CA LEU A 674 -54.61 32.89 -30.94
C LEU A 674 -55.97 33.32 -31.53
N PRO A 675 -57.03 32.47 -31.45
CA PRO A 675 -57.96 32.62 -30.30
C PRO A 675 -58.72 31.35 -29.78
N ARG A 676 -58.61 31.14 -28.46
CA ARG A 676 -59.68 30.90 -27.44
C ARG A 676 -61.00 30.17 -27.79
N ARG A 677 -61.26 29.05 -27.05
CA ARG A 677 -62.44 28.68 -26.18
C ARG A 677 -63.89 28.98 -26.67
N PRO A 678 -64.88 28.06 -26.50
CA PRO A 678 -65.39 27.55 -25.19
C PRO A 678 -65.56 25.99 -25.13
N SER A 679 -65.76 25.27 -24.00
CA SER A 679 -66.83 25.27 -22.96
C SER A 679 -68.21 24.85 -23.50
N LYS A 680 -69.04 23.95 -22.91
CA LYS A 680 -69.20 23.46 -21.51
C LYS A 680 -70.18 22.24 -21.45
N ARG A 681 -70.30 21.56 -20.28
CA ARG A 681 -71.33 20.54 -19.85
C ARG A 681 -71.16 19.11 -20.46
N LYS A 682 -71.26 17.93 -19.80
CA LYS A 682 -71.92 17.35 -18.57
C LYS A 682 -73.46 17.24 -18.59
N PRO A 683 -74.14 16.24 -17.95
CA PRO A 683 -73.67 15.12 -17.09
C PRO A 683 -74.28 13.72 -17.48
N SER A 684 -74.32 12.76 -16.52
CA SER A 684 -75.19 11.55 -16.37
C SER A 684 -75.19 10.46 -17.46
N GLU A 685 -75.55 9.18 -17.26
CA GLU A 685 -75.81 8.26 -16.10
C GLU A 685 -75.71 6.81 -16.69
N ASP A 686 -74.98 5.84 -16.14
CA ASP A 686 -75.30 4.90 -15.03
C ASP A 686 -75.69 3.48 -15.54
N ALA A 687 -75.76 2.49 -14.64
CA ALA A 687 -76.29 1.11 -14.78
C ALA A 687 -75.51 0.03 -15.59
N GLY A 688 -74.64 -0.71 -14.89
CA GLY A 688 -74.70 -2.19 -14.76
C GLY A 688 -74.40 -3.13 -15.96
N ASP A 689 -74.36 -4.46 -15.80
CA ASP A 689 -74.11 -5.31 -14.60
C ASP A 689 -73.81 -6.77 -15.05
N GLN A 690 -73.20 -7.61 -14.18
CA GLN A 690 -73.16 -9.10 -14.23
C GLN A 690 -72.42 -9.78 -15.43
N HIS A 691 -71.82 -10.99 -15.36
CA HIS A 691 -71.76 -12.04 -14.33
C HIS A 691 -70.58 -13.04 -14.58
N THR A 692 -69.74 -13.34 -13.57
CA THR A 692 -69.02 -14.65 -13.31
C THR A 692 -68.14 -15.36 -14.39
N ASN A 693 -67.22 -16.31 -14.13
CA ASN A 693 -66.79 -17.07 -12.94
C ASN A 693 -65.26 -17.40 -13.06
N GLN A 694 -64.43 -17.38 -12.00
CA GLN A 694 -64.15 -18.46 -11.02
C GLN A 694 -63.39 -19.68 -11.62
N GLU A 695 -62.08 -19.91 -11.47
CA GLU A 695 -61.17 -20.16 -10.29
C GLU A 695 -60.99 -21.67 -9.91
N LYS A 696 -59.99 -21.95 -9.03
CA LYS A 696 -59.69 -23.18 -8.21
C LYS A 696 -58.67 -24.19 -8.77
N TRP A 697 -57.81 -24.91 -8.00
CA TRP A 697 -57.32 -24.95 -6.58
C TRP A 697 -55.82 -25.41 -6.66
N ASP A 698 -54.89 -25.53 -5.69
CA ASP A 698 -54.53 -25.01 -4.33
C ASP A 698 -53.02 -25.40 -4.12
N HIS A 699 -52.17 -24.90 -3.21
CA HIS A 699 -52.20 -24.31 -1.84
C HIS A 699 -51.98 -25.30 -0.66
N PHE A 700 -51.52 -24.76 0.50
CA PHE A 700 -51.35 -25.35 1.85
C PHE A 700 -50.16 -26.31 2.14
N TYR A 701 -49.54 -26.38 3.35
CA TYR A 701 -49.53 -25.60 4.63
C TYR A 701 -48.03 -25.42 5.04
N ARG A 702 -47.51 -24.24 5.43
CA ARG A 702 -47.49 -23.54 6.75
C ARG A 702 -46.44 -24.08 7.77
N LEU A 703 -45.98 -23.18 8.65
CA LEU A 703 -45.09 -23.34 9.83
C LEU A 703 -45.65 -24.38 10.85
N GLU A 704 -44.94 -24.88 11.88
CA GLU A 704 -43.95 -24.22 12.76
C GLU A 704 -43.11 -25.24 13.60
N MET A 705 -42.28 -24.72 14.51
CA MET A 705 -41.63 -25.35 15.69
C MET A 705 -40.27 -26.08 15.54
N GLU A 706 -39.42 -25.80 16.55
CA GLU A 706 -38.06 -26.30 16.75
C GLU A 706 -38.01 -27.74 17.35
N GLN A 707 -36.79 -28.13 17.74
CA GLN A 707 -36.47 -29.26 18.65
C GLN A 707 -36.68 -30.69 18.11
N ARG A 708 -35.66 -31.22 17.42
CA ARG A 708 -35.09 -32.58 17.65
C ARG A 708 -33.88 -32.88 16.76
N TYR A 709 -32.65 -32.80 17.29
CA TYR A 709 -31.61 -33.80 16.95
C TYR A 709 -30.44 -33.90 17.96
N GLN A 710 -30.67 -34.51 19.12
CA GLN A 710 -29.60 -35.08 19.96
C GLN A 710 -30.06 -36.39 20.63
N ARG A 711 -29.31 -37.47 20.37
CA ARG A 711 -29.12 -38.69 21.20
C ARG A 711 -30.21 -39.75 21.30
N TRP A 712 -29.90 -40.91 20.73
CA TRP A 712 -29.75 -42.22 21.41
C TRP A 712 -28.78 -43.06 20.52
N CYS A 713 -27.86 -43.92 20.97
CA CYS A 713 -27.56 -44.55 22.28
C CYS A 713 -26.09 -44.23 22.70
N SER A 714 -25.75 -43.88 23.95
CA SER A 714 -25.33 -44.76 25.08
C SER A 714 -24.21 -45.78 24.73
N TRP A 715 -23.08 -45.88 25.48
CA TRP A 715 -22.95 -46.19 26.92
C TRP A 715 -21.81 -45.45 27.71
N ARG A 716 -21.70 -45.79 29.01
CA ARG A 716 -20.86 -45.24 30.13
C ARG A 716 -19.32 -45.25 29.89
N LYS A 717 -18.51 -44.30 30.39
CA LYS A 717 -18.04 -44.04 31.80
C LYS A 717 -17.37 -45.25 32.49
N ALA A 718 -16.25 -45.16 33.22
CA ALA A 718 -15.24 -44.09 33.49
C ALA A 718 -14.06 -44.70 34.31
N TRP A 719 -12.96 -43.96 34.54
CA TRP A 719 -12.17 -43.84 35.81
C TRP A 719 -11.01 -42.82 35.63
N ALA A 720 -10.20 -42.54 36.65
CA ALA A 720 -9.45 -41.27 36.75
C ALA A 720 -8.08 -41.32 37.48
N PHE A 721 -7.42 -40.14 37.49
CA PHE A 721 -6.33 -39.64 38.36
C PHE A 721 -4.85 -39.77 37.92
N HIS A 722 -4.11 -38.68 38.24
CA HIS A 722 -2.68 -38.39 38.04
C HIS A 722 -2.19 -38.29 36.56
N GLY A 723 -1.47 -37.24 36.12
CA GLY A 723 -1.21 -35.93 36.74
C GLY A 723 0.06 -35.24 36.20
N GLY A 724 0.10 -33.89 36.22
CA GLY A 724 1.36 -33.12 36.13
C GLY A 724 1.61 -32.28 34.86
N SER A 725 1.52 -30.96 35.03
CA SER A 725 2.36 -29.88 34.45
C SER A 725 2.47 -29.62 32.93
N SER A 726 2.35 -28.31 32.60
CA SER A 726 3.12 -27.57 31.59
C SER A 726 3.07 -27.96 30.09
N ALA A 727 2.14 -27.33 29.36
CA ALA A 727 2.47 -26.51 28.18
C ALA A 727 1.31 -25.57 27.83
N HIS A 728 1.61 -24.32 27.44
CA HIS A 728 0.69 -23.42 26.74
C HIS A 728 1.31 -23.04 25.38
N GLN A 729 0.48 -22.54 24.45
CA GLN A 729 0.82 -22.23 23.05
C GLN A 729 1.12 -23.45 22.15
N GLU A 730 0.12 -23.90 21.37
CA GLU A 730 0.35 -24.36 19.98
C GLU A 730 -0.98 -24.49 19.17
N ILE A 731 -1.58 -23.36 18.80
CA ILE A 731 -2.67 -23.31 17.78
C ILE A 731 -2.45 -22.09 16.86
N SER A 732 -1.44 -22.17 15.99
CA SER A 732 -1.20 -21.14 14.94
C SER A 732 -0.37 -21.62 13.73
N VAL A 733 0.31 -22.77 13.81
CA VAL A 733 1.36 -23.15 12.85
C VAL A 733 0.85 -23.92 11.61
N MET A 734 -0.31 -24.59 11.68
CA MET A 734 -0.78 -25.48 10.60
C MET A 734 -1.39 -24.81 9.36
N GLN A 735 -1.68 -23.49 9.37
CA GLN A 735 -2.25 -22.81 8.20
C GLN A 735 -1.19 -22.18 7.27
N HIS A 736 -0.04 -21.74 7.80
CA HIS A 736 1.00 -21.09 6.99
C HIS A 736 1.78 -22.08 6.10
N THR A 737 2.02 -23.30 6.58
CA THR A 737 2.81 -24.33 5.88
C THR A 737 2.11 -24.89 4.64
N MET A 738 0.78 -24.83 4.55
CA MET A 738 0.05 -25.19 3.32
C MET A 738 0.14 -24.10 2.24
N ILE A 739 0.04 -22.82 2.62
CA ILE A 739 0.02 -21.70 1.66
C ILE A 739 1.38 -21.54 0.97
N LEU A 740 2.48 -21.62 1.74
CA LEU A 740 3.84 -21.59 1.19
C LEU A 740 4.08 -22.71 0.17
N LYS A 741 3.54 -23.91 0.42
CA LYS A 741 3.71 -25.05 -0.49
C LYS A 741 3.00 -24.84 -1.84
N VAL A 742 1.76 -24.32 -1.81
CA VAL A 742 0.99 -24.00 -3.03
C VAL A 742 1.64 -22.86 -3.84
N LEU A 743 2.33 -21.92 -3.18
CA LEU A 743 3.12 -20.88 -3.86
C LEU A 743 4.40 -21.48 -4.49
N GLN A 744 5.11 -22.35 -3.77
CA GLN A 744 6.30 -23.04 -4.28
C GLN A 744 5.99 -23.88 -5.54
N ASP A 745 4.90 -24.67 -5.49
CA ASP A 745 4.46 -25.54 -6.58
C ASP A 745 4.00 -24.73 -7.82
N LYS A 746 3.50 -23.49 -7.63
CA LYS A 746 3.21 -22.57 -8.75
C LYS A 746 4.43 -21.88 -9.32
N LEU A 747 5.46 -21.58 -8.50
CA LEU A 747 6.68 -20.95 -8.99
C LEU A 747 7.45 -21.90 -9.93
N TYR A 748 7.48 -23.19 -9.60
CA TYR A 748 8.13 -24.23 -10.39
C TYR A 748 7.44 -24.52 -11.74
N ALA A 749 6.20 -24.05 -11.93
CA ALA A 749 5.45 -24.16 -13.19
C ALA A 749 5.71 -22.99 -14.16
N LEU A 750 6.52 -22.00 -13.79
CA LEU A 750 6.88 -20.85 -14.63
C LEU A 750 8.32 -20.91 -15.19
N SER A 751 9.11 -21.90 -14.80
CA SER A 751 10.43 -22.18 -15.38
C SER A 751 10.36 -23.37 -16.33
N THR A 752 10.44 -23.11 -17.64
CA THR A 752 10.76 -24.14 -18.65
C THR A 752 12.12 -23.84 -19.28
N PRO A 753 12.93 -24.86 -19.66
CA PRO A 753 14.28 -24.62 -20.18
C PRO A 753 14.27 -24.18 -21.65
N GLU A 754 15.37 -23.57 -22.07
CA GLU A 754 15.68 -23.26 -23.46
C GLU A 754 15.97 -24.55 -24.26
N GLU A 755 15.48 -24.63 -25.50
CA GLU A 755 16.05 -25.50 -26.54
C GLU A 755 15.85 -24.83 -27.93
N GLU A 756 16.70 -25.16 -28.89
CA GLU A 756 17.15 -24.25 -29.96
C GLU A 756 16.18 -24.07 -31.15
N LEU A 757 16.22 -22.87 -31.79
CA LEU A 757 15.75 -22.71 -33.18
C LEU A 757 16.24 -21.44 -33.91
N GLY A 758 17.24 -21.61 -34.78
CA GLY A 758 17.29 -20.99 -36.12
C GLY A 758 17.78 -19.55 -36.30
N ASP A 759 18.81 -19.41 -37.13
CA ASP A 759 19.41 -18.17 -37.67
C ASP A 759 18.43 -17.01 -37.97
N TYR A 760 18.83 -15.78 -37.60
CA TYR A 760 18.38 -14.55 -38.25
C TYR A 760 19.50 -13.48 -38.24
N ASP A 761 19.89 -13.01 -39.42
CA ASP A 761 20.89 -11.95 -39.58
C ASP A 761 20.38 -10.58 -39.10
N PRO A 762 21.25 -9.71 -38.54
CA PRO A 762 20.86 -8.39 -38.07
C PRO A 762 20.50 -7.45 -39.24
N HIS A 763 19.24 -7.01 -39.31
CA HIS A 763 18.80 -6.09 -40.35
C HIS A 763 19.18 -4.64 -39.99
N ASN A 764 20.02 -4.04 -40.83
CA ASN A 764 20.57 -2.69 -40.61
C ASN A 764 19.55 -1.60 -41.00
N TYR A 765 19.29 -0.65 -40.09
CA TYR A 765 18.49 0.53 -40.40
C TYR A 765 19.40 1.72 -40.73
N THR A 766 19.37 2.09 -42.01
CA THR A 766 19.81 3.37 -42.59
C THR A 766 19.26 4.59 -41.81
N GLU A 767 19.91 5.76 -41.78
CA GLU A 767 21.09 6.26 -42.52
C GLU A 767 21.70 7.45 -41.73
N GLU A 768 23.03 7.53 -41.63
CA GLU A 768 23.69 8.74 -41.09
C GLU A 768 23.87 9.79 -42.21
N GLY A 769 23.40 11.01 -41.97
CA GLY A 769 23.44 12.11 -42.93
C GLY A 769 24.67 13.02 -42.77
N ASP A 770 25.64 12.86 -43.67
CA ASP A 770 26.79 13.73 -44.01
C ASP A 770 27.15 14.92 -43.07
N GLU A 771 28.38 14.89 -42.54
CA GLU A 771 29.05 16.09 -42.05
C GLU A 771 29.33 17.09 -43.19
N LYS A 772 28.80 18.33 -43.06
CA LYS A 772 29.41 19.62 -43.51
C LYS A 772 28.52 20.83 -43.18
N HIS A 773 28.90 21.64 -42.19
CA HIS A 773 29.60 22.89 -42.47
C HIS A 773 30.06 23.64 -41.20
N ASN A 774 31.20 24.32 -41.32
CA ASN A 774 31.83 25.12 -40.26
C ASN A 774 31.01 26.37 -39.90
N PHE A 775 30.74 26.56 -38.61
CA PHE A 775 30.37 27.86 -38.03
C PHE A 775 31.07 28.02 -36.68
N ASP A 776 32.07 28.92 -36.64
CA ASP A 776 32.62 29.43 -35.40
C ASP A 776 31.54 30.23 -34.65
N LEU A 777 31.41 30.01 -33.34
CA LEU A 777 30.57 30.81 -32.44
C LEU A 777 31.47 31.37 -31.34
N ASP A 778 31.82 32.64 -31.46
CA ASP A 778 32.59 33.37 -30.46
C ASP A 778 31.87 33.37 -29.10
N ALA A 779 32.62 33.09 -28.03
CA ALA A 779 32.11 33.14 -26.66
C ALA A 779 31.85 34.60 -26.25
N ILE A 780 30.57 35.02 -26.29
CA ILE A 780 30.15 36.37 -25.86
C ILE A 780 30.42 36.53 -24.36
N SER A 781 31.48 37.28 -24.05
CA SER A 781 31.83 37.64 -22.67
C SER A 781 30.92 38.77 -22.18
N ILE A 782 30.10 38.50 -21.18
CA ILE A 782 29.31 39.53 -20.48
C ILE A 782 30.14 40.04 -19.30
N PRO A 783 30.35 41.36 -19.14
CA PRO A 783 31.10 41.90 -18.01
C PRO A 783 30.23 41.93 -16.74
N ASP A 784 30.79 41.49 -15.62
CA ASP A 784 30.14 41.61 -14.31
C ASP A 784 29.95 43.09 -13.92
N ILE A 785 28.70 43.48 -13.71
CA ILE A 785 28.31 44.77 -13.13
C ILE A 785 27.45 44.47 -11.91
N PRO A 786 27.83 44.92 -10.69
CA PRO A 786 27.04 44.66 -9.49
C PRO A 786 25.68 45.38 -9.55
N PHE A 787 24.64 44.70 -9.06
CA PHE A 787 23.26 45.19 -9.07
C PHE A 787 23.04 46.26 -7.99
N ASP A 788 22.70 47.47 -8.41
CA ASP A 788 22.34 48.60 -7.54
C ASP A 788 20.81 48.71 -7.44
N PRO A 789 20.20 48.54 -6.24
CA PRO A 789 18.76 48.46 -6.09
C PRO A 789 18.02 49.82 -6.02
N GLU A 790 18.70 50.96 -6.12
CA GLU A 790 18.06 52.30 -6.04
C GLU A 790 18.00 53.09 -7.37
N LEU A 791 18.14 52.45 -8.54
CA LEU A 791 17.78 53.09 -9.82
C LEU A 791 16.32 52.83 -10.23
N ASP A 792 15.67 53.93 -10.61
CA ASP A 792 14.21 54.11 -10.64
C ASP A 792 13.51 53.55 -11.89
N LEU A 793 12.17 53.61 -11.89
CA LEU A 793 11.29 53.26 -12.99
C LEU A 793 11.59 54.06 -14.28
N ASP A 794 12.14 53.41 -15.32
CA ASP A 794 11.58 53.49 -16.68
C ASP A 794 12.08 52.33 -17.57
N LEU A 795 11.18 51.56 -18.20
CA LEU A 795 11.52 50.53 -19.19
C LEU A 795 10.99 50.89 -20.58
N ASP A 796 11.78 51.77 -21.18
CA ASP A 796 11.91 52.18 -22.58
C ASP A 796 11.21 51.33 -23.68
N PHE A 797 10.79 52.01 -24.75
CA PHE A 797 9.90 51.56 -25.84
C PHE A 797 10.27 50.26 -26.60
N ARG A 798 11.41 49.64 -26.27
CA ARG A 798 11.93 48.45 -26.95
C ARG A 798 11.24 47.16 -26.51
N PHE A 799 10.63 47.12 -25.32
CA PHE A 799 9.91 45.95 -24.80
C PHE A 799 8.58 45.64 -25.51
N ASP A 800 7.87 46.66 -26.04
CA ASP A 800 6.63 46.47 -26.82
C ASP A 800 6.82 45.54 -28.04
N THR A 801 8.04 45.51 -28.59
CA THR A 801 8.38 44.69 -29.76
C THR A 801 8.18 43.19 -29.51
N LEU A 802 8.50 42.70 -28.31
CA LEU A 802 8.38 41.28 -27.96
C LEU A 802 6.92 40.86 -27.72
N ALA A 803 6.08 41.75 -27.18
CA ALA A 803 4.65 41.49 -27.02
C ALA A 803 3.89 41.35 -28.35
N SER A 804 4.46 41.87 -29.46
CA SER A 804 3.79 41.91 -30.76
C SER A 804 3.76 40.56 -31.53
N ILE A 805 4.59 39.58 -31.15
CA ILE A 805 4.80 38.36 -31.95
C ILE A 805 3.69 37.31 -31.73
N CYS A 806 2.98 37.34 -30.60
CA CYS A 806 1.98 36.33 -30.24
C CYS A 806 0.52 36.69 -30.64
N MET A 807 0.28 37.81 -31.34
CA MET A 807 -1.08 38.22 -31.74
C MET A 807 -1.33 38.11 -33.26
N SER A 808 -1.92 36.99 -33.68
CA SER A 808 -2.48 36.84 -35.02
C SER A 808 -3.57 37.88 -35.28
N SER A 809 -3.50 38.59 -36.41
CA SER A 809 -4.27 39.83 -36.64
C SER A 809 -4.83 39.95 -38.05
N LYS A 810 -6.17 40.06 -38.14
CA LYS A 810 -7.03 40.85 -39.09
C LYS A 810 -8.45 40.24 -39.09
N ARG A 811 -9.57 40.97 -39.07
CA ARG A 811 -10.00 42.22 -39.78
C ARG A 811 -10.22 42.02 -41.30
N PRO A 812 -11.12 42.75 -41.98
CA PRO A 812 -11.81 44.00 -41.61
C PRO A 812 -12.68 43.92 -40.35
#